data_AF-A0A9D1S7Q1-F1
#
_entry.id   AF-A0A9D1S7Q1-F1
#
_cell.length_a   1.000
_cell.length_b   1.000
_cell.length_c   1.000
_cell.angle_alpha   90.00
_cell.angle_beta   90.00
_cell.angle_gamma   90.00
#
_symmetry.space_group_name_H-M   'P 1'
#
loop_
_entity.id
_entity.type
_entity.pdbx_description
1 polymer ?
#
loop_
_entity_poly.entity_id
_entity_poly.type
_entity_poly.pdbx_seq_one_letter_code
_entity_poly.pdbx_strand_id
1 'polypeptide(L)'
;MKKVISISVALVILLSTVFLFSGCNWGGLQVTSKLTIDENFSGSRTVTFAVPESVYSENLDSNIKEAAPVTEDGTVTLGYSDLEEGGTEYTLSIYFSSQSDYVSRMESLLGRDVSVNLAQPDNIMAKGVRYTENFNTTELLAWLEPVLEEDDKAFGMSLECKGAVAEIEGLEYETKPTIDVNTIEGKPLQSIKVYTKNNKDGTYDRTFTILMDSNLYKTVGNQINFYFEAATDTEIADSLRWTEVDKSQQCQVVYTGLDMQQLISVTNRMFSVNDITISYGDTDNSSTPFIEGLAFDEKINLNAYVGDKNGNVPISYEYVLPEETTHGTATVLNTGIWEEQGEWSGNLYSLQYEGNCVDISIKDGIEFPVEKIQYTLQRIGDDNYRRVTEIYYKKDEESQFSGAEYACDYFTNKGADAQTRTEDEFEVCSLSIKGSAIELSIAEAQLFGGGNYFSQTVSNPALDIRTMTEIRDYVYIAPLLTEMNKEIPVYYTVLPSDDYKVNYLTGTDSGNAVKNEDGSMTITIKNGISDIYVVQSTPHVGKIIIYIVISVLITAAALYILRKLYYKNKRLEILAKKKGEEESSEFIKLSDLSSFQKGQKILKSTGKKIKKQGKAFSDSRKKKQEERIKKRDLEFFNDELYDDDLDDF
;
A
#
# COMPACT_ATOMS: atom_id res chain seq x y z
N MET A 1 -19.74 -12.61 -50.95
CA MET A 1 -19.25 -12.41 -49.56
C MET A 1 -18.38 -11.17 -49.55
N LYS A 2 -18.63 -10.21 -48.65
CA LYS A 2 -18.36 -8.74 -48.74
C LYS A 2 -19.50 -7.95 -49.38
N LYS A 3 -20.51 -7.62 -48.56
CA LYS A 3 -21.49 -6.50 -48.68
C LYS A 3 -22.72 -6.83 -47.80
N VAL A 4 -22.59 -6.76 -46.47
CA VAL A 4 -23.77 -6.67 -45.56
C VAL A 4 -23.50 -5.78 -44.31
N ILE A 5 -22.30 -5.22 -44.10
CA ILE A 5 -21.96 -4.57 -42.81
C ILE A 5 -22.13 -3.03 -42.81
N SER A 6 -22.53 -2.37 -43.90
CA SER A 6 -22.60 -0.88 -43.92
C SER A 6 -24.00 -0.28 -43.76
N ILE A 7 -25.03 -1.06 -43.41
CA ILE A 7 -26.40 -0.55 -43.25
C ILE A 7 -26.81 -0.43 -41.78
N SER A 8 -26.20 -1.18 -40.86
CA SER A 8 -26.58 -1.15 -39.44
C SER A 8 -26.03 0.06 -38.67
N VAL A 9 -24.82 0.55 -38.99
CA VAL A 9 -24.22 1.71 -38.29
C VAL A 9 -24.90 3.03 -38.72
N ALA A 10 -25.32 3.13 -39.98
CA ALA A 10 -26.03 4.31 -40.48
C ALA A 10 -27.49 4.40 -39.99
N LEU A 11 -28.09 3.29 -39.55
CA LEU A 11 -29.47 3.27 -39.06
C LEU A 11 -29.58 3.72 -37.59
N VAL A 12 -28.53 3.55 -36.79
CA VAL A 12 -28.47 4.03 -35.39
C VAL A 12 -28.16 5.53 -35.32
N ILE A 13 -27.40 6.07 -36.29
CA ILE A 13 -27.12 7.51 -36.41
C ILE A 13 -28.36 8.32 -36.85
N LEU A 14 -29.37 7.67 -37.46
CA LEU A 14 -30.54 8.38 -38.03
C LEU A 14 -31.76 8.45 -37.09
N LEU A 15 -31.70 7.89 -35.88
CA LEU A 15 -32.82 7.88 -34.93
C LEU A 15 -32.67 8.83 -33.73
N SER A 16 -31.68 9.75 -33.76
CA SER A 16 -31.44 10.74 -32.70
C SER A 16 -32.08 12.12 -32.96
N THR A 17 -32.66 12.35 -34.14
CA THR A 17 -33.31 13.65 -34.44
C THR A 17 -34.78 13.62 -34.06
N VAL A 18 -35.11 14.22 -32.91
CA VAL A 18 -36.21 15.19 -32.68
C VAL A 18 -36.31 15.37 -31.17
N PHE A 19 -35.70 16.42 -30.62
CA PHE A 19 -36.21 17.21 -29.47
C PHE A 19 -35.37 18.48 -29.17
N LEU A 20 -34.72 19.09 -30.17
CA LEU A 20 -34.03 20.37 -29.99
C LEU A 20 -34.85 21.55 -30.54
N PHE A 21 -36.02 21.82 -29.96
CA PHE A 21 -36.65 23.14 -30.13
C PHE A 21 -37.40 23.55 -28.87
N SER A 22 -36.71 24.28 -27.98
CA SER A 22 -37.34 25.36 -27.22
C SER A 22 -36.28 26.32 -26.64
N GLY A 23 -36.07 27.43 -27.36
CA GLY A 23 -35.85 28.76 -26.77
C GLY A 23 -34.45 29.07 -26.22
N CYS A 24 -33.82 30.09 -26.79
CA CYS A 24 -32.64 30.76 -26.25
C CYS A 24 -32.82 31.05 -24.75
N ASN A 25 -31.97 30.47 -23.92
CA ASN A 25 -31.70 30.97 -22.58
C ASN A 25 -30.19 31.25 -22.51
N TRP A 26 -29.84 32.50 -22.23
CA TRP A 26 -28.46 32.95 -22.17
C TRP A 26 -27.78 32.37 -20.92
N GLY A 27 -26.77 31.51 -21.11
CA GLY A 27 -25.85 31.11 -20.04
C GLY A 27 -25.11 29.78 -20.22
N GLY A 28 -25.70 28.78 -20.88
CA GLY A 28 -25.12 27.42 -20.89
C GLY A 28 -25.30 26.62 -22.18
N LEU A 29 -24.41 25.64 -22.38
CA LEU A 29 -24.49 24.64 -23.45
C LEU A 29 -25.55 23.60 -23.07
N GLN A 30 -26.52 23.39 -23.96
CA GLN A 30 -27.55 22.37 -23.73
C GLN A 30 -26.96 20.98 -23.95
N VAL A 31 -27.18 20.11 -22.96
CA VAL A 31 -26.76 18.71 -22.96
C VAL A 31 -28.00 17.83 -23.02
N THR A 32 -27.99 16.84 -23.90
CA THR A 32 -28.96 15.76 -23.93
C THR A 32 -28.24 14.43 -23.79
N SER A 33 -28.94 13.42 -23.28
CA SER A 33 -28.34 12.10 -23.19
C SER A 33 -29.35 10.99 -23.36
N LYS A 34 -28.92 9.93 -24.03
CA LYS A 34 -29.69 8.70 -24.22
C LYS A 34 -28.86 7.50 -23.79
N LEU A 35 -29.37 6.77 -22.81
CA LEU A 35 -28.88 5.44 -22.43
C LEU A 35 -29.72 4.38 -23.14
N THR A 36 -29.09 3.41 -23.79
CA THR A 36 -29.77 2.28 -24.42
C THR A 36 -29.21 0.99 -23.84
N ILE A 37 -30.09 0.10 -23.37
CA ILE A 37 -29.77 -1.16 -22.71
C ILE A 37 -30.64 -2.28 -23.29
N ASP A 38 -30.02 -3.41 -23.65
CA ASP A 38 -30.70 -4.64 -24.05
C ASP A 38 -30.89 -5.65 -22.90
N GLU A 39 -31.45 -6.83 -23.22
CA GLU A 39 -31.73 -7.91 -22.26
C GLU A 39 -30.50 -8.43 -21.48
N ASN A 40 -29.29 -8.21 -22.01
CA ASN A 40 -28.01 -8.65 -21.41
C ASN A 40 -27.26 -7.51 -20.73
N PHE A 41 -27.88 -6.35 -20.56
CA PHE A 41 -27.22 -5.11 -20.17
C PHE A 41 -26.11 -4.68 -21.15
N SER A 42 -26.17 -5.09 -22.41
CA SER A 42 -25.31 -4.53 -23.45
C SER A 42 -25.96 -3.29 -24.05
N GLY A 43 -25.16 -2.34 -24.51
CA GLY A 43 -25.71 -1.16 -25.16
C GLY A 43 -24.75 0.01 -25.27
N SER A 44 -25.33 1.22 -25.20
CA SER A 44 -24.59 2.46 -25.37
C SER A 44 -25.18 3.61 -24.59
N ARG A 45 -24.32 4.50 -24.12
CA ARG A 45 -24.67 5.82 -23.59
C ARG A 45 -24.19 6.87 -24.59
N THR A 46 -25.10 7.74 -25.02
CA THR A 46 -24.77 8.90 -25.85
C THR A 46 -25.01 10.17 -25.06
N VAL A 47 -24.04 11.08 -25.05
CA VAL A 47 -24.15 12.40 -24.45
C VAL A 47 -23.85 13.41 -25.54
N THR A 48 -24.84 14.25 -25.85
CA THR A 48 -24.75 15.22 -26.93
C THR A 48 -24.77 16.62 -26.37
N PHE A 49 -23.89 17.49 -26.86
CA PHE A 49 -23.88 18.91 -26.55
C PHE A 49 -23.64 19.73 -27.82
N ALA A 50 -24.25 20.90 -27.89
CA ALA A 50 -24.19 21.76 -29.07
C ALA A 50 -23.41 23.05 -28.77
N VAL A 51 -22.36 23.30 -29.56
CA VAL A 51 -21.62 24.57 -29.56
C VAL A 51 -22.21 25.48 -30.65
N PRO A 52 -22.96 26.53 -30.29
CA PRO A 52 -23.60 27.40 -31.27
C PRO A 52 -22.57 28.27 -32.01
N GLU A 53 -22.91 28.73 -33.21
CA GLU A 53 -22.04 29.61 -34.02
C GLU A 53 -21.50 30.82 -33.24
N SER A 54 -22.29 31.38 -32.32
CA SER A 54 -21.91 32.55 -31.53
C SER A 54 -20.69 32.31 -30.62
N VAL A 55 -20.49 31.06 -30.19
CA VAL A 55 -19.39 30.63 -29.30
C VAL A 55 -18.29 29.95 -30.08
N TYR A 56 -18.62 29.32 -31.21
CA TYR A 56 -17.70 28.52 -32.01
C TYR A 56 -16.40 29.26 -32.40
N SER A 57 -15.29 28.53 -32.33
CA SER A 57 -13.97 28.90 -32.83
C SER A 57 -13.25 27.62 -33.30
N GLU A 58 -12.37 27.71 -34.32
CA GLU A 58 -11.57 26.55 -34.77
C GLU A 58 -10.66 26.02 -33.65
N ASN A 59 -10.20 26.90 -32.76
CA ASN A 59 -9.39 26.53 -31.59
C ASN A 59 -10.22 25.72 -30.60
N LEU A 60 -11.43 26.19 -30.26
CA LEU A 60 -12.34 25.47 -29.37
C LEU A 60 -12.68 24.09 -29.94
N ASP A 61 -12.99 24.00 -31.23
CA ASP A 61 -13.25 22.73 -31.92
C ASP A 61 -12.05 21.76 -31.83
N SER A 62 -10.83 22.25 -32.06
CA SER A 62 -9.61 21.45 -31.93
C SER A 62 -9.41 20.97 -30.49
N ASN A 63 -9.56 21.87 -29.51
CA ASN A 63 -9.33 21.56 -28.10
C ASN A 63 -10.37 20.55 -27.57
N ILE A 64 -11.64 20.66 -27.97
CA ILE A 64 -12.68 19.67 -27.63
C ILE A 64 -12.29 18.29 -28.17
N LYS A 65 -11.85 18.21 -29.42
CA LYS A 65 -11.46 16.95 -30.06
C LYS A 65 -10.21 16.33 -29.43
N GLU A 66 -9.28 17.15 -28.95
CA GLU A 66 -8.06 16.70 -28.29
C GLU A 66 -8.31 16.24 -26.84
N ALA A 67 -9.15 16.96 -26.09
CA ALA A 67 -9.43 16.66 -24.68
C ALA A 67 -10.45 15.53 -24.47
N ALA A 68 -11.24 15.17 -25.49
CA ALA A 68 -12.27 14.16 -25.35
C ALA A 68 -11.68 12.79 -24.93
N PRO A 69 -12.35 12.06 -24.01
CA PRO A 69 -11.83 10.82 -23.44
C PRO A 69 -12.02 9.62 -24.39
N VAL A 70 -11.54 9.74 -25.63
CA VAL A 70 -11.65 8.71 -26.67
C VAL A 70 -10.69 7.56 -26.37
N THR A 71 -11.19 6.33 -26.43
CA THR A 71 -10.37 5.13 -26.18
C THR A 71 -9.90 4.49 -27.48
N GLU A 72 -8.70 3.92 -27.49
CA GLU A 72 -8.12 3.27 -28.69
C GLU A 72 -8.93 2.07 -29.18
N ASP A 73 -9.63 1.38 -28.27
CA ASP A 73 -10.48 0.22 -28.56
C ASP A 73 -11.84 0.61 -29.17
N GLY A 74 -12.12 1.92 -29.32
CA GLY A 74 -13.34 2.44 -29.93
C GLY A 74 -14.59 2.31 -29.06
N THR A 75 -14.41 2.05 -27.76
CA THR A 75 -15.52 1.90 -26.82
C THR A 75 -15.99 3.24 -26.26
N VAL A 76 -15.14 4.26 -26.24
CA VAL A 76 -15.54 5.67 -26.08
C VAL A 76 -15.13 6.42 -27.33
N THR A 77 -16.08 7.10 -27.97
CA THR A 77 -15.85 7.83 -29.23
C THR A 77 -16.51 9.20 -29.20
N LEU A 78 -15.95 10.14 -29.95
CA LEU A 78 -16.53 11.46 -30.18
C LEU A 78 -16.96 11.59 -31.65
N GLY A 79 -18.26 11.71 -31.88
CA GLY A 79 -18.84 12.12 -33.15
C GLY A 79 -19.10 13.62 -33.19
N TYR A 80 -19.15 14.21 -34.38
CA TYR A 80 -19.52 15.62 -34.57
C TYR A 80 -20.23 15.86 -35.90
N SER A 81 -21.14 16.83 -35.92
CA SER A 81 -21.95 17.24 -37.08
C SER A 81 -22.20 18.74 -37.08
N ASP A 82 -22.37 19.32 -38.27
CA ASP A 82 -22.70 20.75 -38.41
C ASP A 82 -24.17 20.99 -38.02
N LEU A 83 -24.41 22.07 -37.27
CA LEU A 83 -25.76 22.52 -36.91
C LEU A 83 -26.41 23.29 -38.07
N GLU A 84 -27.74 23.16 -38.24
CA GLU A 84 -28.48 23.87 -39.30
C GLU A 84 -28.36 25.40 -39.19
N GLU A 85 -28.30 25.93 -37.97
CA GLU A 85 -28.15 27.36 -37.68
C GLU A 85 -26.68 27.81 -37.54
N GLY A 86 -25.72 26.96 -37.89
CA GLY A 86 -24.28 27.20 -37.70
C GLY A 86 -23.76 26.76 -36.33
N GLY A 87 -22.46 26.39 -36.29
CA GLY A 87 -21.82 25.74 -35.13
C GLY A 87 -21.72 24.22 -35.29
N THR A 88 -21.41 23.53 -34.19
CA THR A 88 -21.12 22.08 -34.20
C THR A 88 -21.81 21.38 -33.04
N GLU A 89 -22.48 20.27 -33.35
CA GLU A 89 -22.98 19.31 -32.37
C GLU A 89 -21.92 18.23 -32.15
N TYR A 90 -21.67 17.88 -30.89
CA TYR A 90 -20.74 16.83 -30.50
C TYR A 90 -21.50 15.73 -29.78
N THR A 91 -21.16 14.47 -30.06
CA THR A 91 -21.77 13.29 -29.44
C THR A 91 -20.69 12.39 -28.87
N LEU A 92 -20.58 12.36 -27.55
CA LEU A 92 -19.78 11.36 -26.84
C LEU A 92 -20.59 10.06 -26.79
N SER A 93 -20.06 8.99 -27.40
CA SER A 93 -20.69 7.66 -27.40
C SER A 93 -19.84 6.68 -26.62
N ILE A 94 -20.44 6.04 -25.62
CA ILE A 94 -19.81 5.06 -24.73
C ILE A 94 -20.53 3.73 -24.94
N TYR A 95 -19.81 2.72 -25.41
CA TYR A 95 -20.32 1.38 -25.69
C TYR A 95 -19.91 0.41 -24.58
N PHE A 96 -20.81 -0.47 -24.19
CA PHE A 96 -20.58 -1.46 -23.13
C PHE A 96 -21.31 -2.77 -23.44
N SER A 97 -20.77 -3.87 -22.91
CA SER A 97 -21.22 -5.24 -23.16
C SER A 97 -21.85 -5.92 -21.94
N SER A 98 -21.84 -5.25 -20.78
CA SER A 98 -22.48 -5.72 -19.55
C SER A 98 -22.63 -4.56 -18.56
N GLN A 99 -23.36 -4.80 -17.47
CA GLN A 99 -23.45 -3.86 -16.34
C GLN A 99 -22.08 -3.60 -15.71
N SER A 100 -21.27 -4.63 -15.51
CA SER A 100 -19.91 -4.49 -14.95
C SER A 100 -18.99 -3.67 -15.84
N ASP A 101 -19.08 -3.84 -17.16
CA ASP A 101 -18.34 -3.07 -18.15
C ASP A 101 -18.82 -1.61 -18.17
N TYR A 102 -20.13 -1.37 -18.09
CA TYR A 102 -20.67 -0.01 -17.95
C TYR A 102 -20.18 0.69 -16.67
N VAL A 103 -20.26 0.03 -15.51
CA VAL A 103 -19.80 0.58 -14.23
C VAL A 103 -18.32 0.93 -14.30
N SER A 104 -17.46 -0.01 -14.71
CA SER A 104 -16.02 0.23 -14.82
C SER A 104 -15.67 1.41 -15.74
N ARG A 105 -16.45 1.61 -16.81
CA ARG A 105 -16.28 2.77 -17.71
C ARG A 105 -16.70 4.07 -17.07
N MET A 106 -17.82 4.08 -16.36
CA MET A 106 -18.28 5.28 -15.65
C MET A 106 -17.28 5.64 -14.54
N GLU A 107 -16.76 4.67 -13.80
CA GLU A 107 -15.74 4.89 -12.76
C GLU A 107 -14.45 5.49 -13.34
N SER A 108 -14.00 4.98 -14.49
CA SER A 108 -12.84 5.52 -15.21
C SER A 108 -13.06 6.97 -15.67
N LEU A 109 -14.25 7.30 -16.17
CA LEU A 109 -14.59 8.65 -16.63
C LEU A 109 -14.80 9.63 -15.48
N LEU A 110 -15.37 9.18 -14.37
CA LEU A 110 -15.76 10.02 -13.23
C LEU A 110 -14.68 10.10 -12.15
N GLY A 111 -13.73 9.17 -12.12
CA GLY A 111 -12.68 9.10 -11.11
C GLY A 111 -13.17 8.73 -9.70
N ARG A 112 -14.32 8.06 -9.59
CA ARG A 112 -14.95 7.62 -8.33
C ARG A 112 -15.80 6.39 -8.54
N ASP A 113 -16.15 5.70 -7.46
CA ASP A 113 -17.03 4.54 -7.48
C ASP A 113 -18.44 4.90 -7.99
N VAL A 114 -19.06 3.97 -8.73
CA VAL A 114 -20.35 4.17 -9.38
C VAL A 114 -21.30 3.03 -9.03
N SER A 115 -22.54 3.38 -8.67
CA SER A 115 -23.61 2.40 -8.44
C SER A 115 -24.68 2.54 -9.52
N VAL A 116 -24.89 1.45 -10.26
CA VAL A 116 -25.91 1.32 -11.31
C VAL A 116 -26.72 0.05 -11.05
N ASN A 117 -28.04 0.16 -11.14
CA ASN A 117 -28.95 -0.95 -10.85
C ASN A 117 -30.09 -1.00 -11.88
N LEU A 118 -30.36 -2.19 -12.40
CA LEU A 118 -31.54 -2.48 -13.24
C LEU A 118 -32.31 -3.64 -12.63
N ALA A 119 -33.63 -3.51 -12.55
CA ALA A 119 -34.53 -4.62 -12.26
C ALA A 119 -35.76 -4.57 -13.15
N GLN A 120 -36.15 -5.75 -13.63
CA GLN A 120 -37.34 -5.95 -14.45
C GLN A 120 -38.19 -7.08 -13.85
N PRO A 121 -38.71 -6.92 -12.62
CA PRO A 121 -39.52 -7.96 -12.01
C PRO A 121 -40.79 -8.21 -12.85
N ASP A 122 -41.18 -9.47 -12.95
CA ASP A 122 -42.48 -9.90 -13.47
C ASP A 122 -43.06 -10.97 -12.55
N ASN A 123 -43.48 -10.54 -11.35
CA ASN A 123 -43.98 -11.44 -10.32
C ASN A 123 -45.16 -10.81 -9.55
N ILE A 124 -45.68 -11.53 -8.54
CA ILE A 124 -46.84 -11.07 -7.76
C ILE A 124 -46.55 -9.84 -6.89
N MET A 125 -45.28 -9.65 -6.49
CA MET A 125 -44.85 -8.55 -5.64
C MET A 125 -44.62 -7.28 -6.44
N ALA A 126 -44.10 -7.39 -7.66
CA ALA A 126 -43.75 -6.27 -8.50
C ALA A 126 -43.76 -6.65 -9.99
N LYS A 127 -44.16 -5.69 -10.83
CA LYS A 127 -44.06 -5.75 -12.27
C LYS A 127 -43.66 -4.39 -12.85
N GLY A 128 -42.69 -4.38 -13.76
CA GLY A 128 -42.27 -3.17 -14.49
C GLY A 128 -40.77 -3.08 -14.64
N VAL A 129 -40.26 -1.87 -14.84
CA VAL A 129 -38.83 -1.57 -14.99
C VAL A 129 -38.40 -0.54 -13.93
N ARG A 130 -37.30 -0.83 -13.26
CA ARG A 130 -36.58 0.13 -12.41
C ARG A 130 -35.12 0.20 -12.83
N TYR A 131 -34.65 1.41 -13.11
CA TYR A 131 -33.23 1.68 -13.35
C TYR A 131 -32.81 2.88 -12.50
N THR A 132 -31.67 2.79 -11.83
CA THR A 132 -31.08 3.90 -11.08
C THR A 132 -29.57 3.97 -11.28
N GLU A 133 -29.05 5.20 -11.33
CA GLU A 133 -27.61 5.49 -11.27
C GLU A 133 -27.33 6.64 -10.30
N ASN A 134 -26.12 6.70 -9.74
CA ASN A 134 -25.74 7.66 -8.70
C ASN A 134 -24.90 8.87 -9.21
N PHE A 135 -25.02 9.19 -10.50
CA PHE A 135 -24.31 10.31 -11.12
C PHE A 135 -25.22 11.08 -12.07
N ASN A 136 -24.90 12.34 -12.30
CA ASN A 136 -25.57 13.20 -13.27
C ASN A 136 -24.92 13.06 -14.64
N THR A 137 -25.74 13.08 -15.70
CA THR A 137 -25.28 13.14 -17.10
C THR A 137 -24.17 14.18 -17.34
N THR A 138 -24.24 15.35 -16.72
CA THR A 138 -23.22 16.41 -16.93
C THR A 138 -21.86 16.05 -16.36
N GLU A 139 -21.77 15.17 -15.35
CA GLU A 139 -20.49 14.71 -14.80
C GLU A 139 -19.67 13.93 -15.85
N LEU A 140 -20.34 13.27 -16.82
CA LEU A 140 -19.67 12.59 -17.94
C LEU A 140 -18.95 13.55 -18.90
N LEU A 141 -19.20 14.86 -18.76
CA LEU A 141 -18.59 15.92 -19.55
C LEU A 141 -17.66 16.80 -18.71
N ALA A 142 -17.25 16.39 -17.50
CA ALA A 142 -16.36 17.19 -16.64
C ALA A 142 -15.03 17.56 -17.34
N TRP A 143 -14.53 16.70 -18.23
CA TRP A 143 -13.35 16.97 -19.06
C TRP A 143 -13.49 18.18 -20.00
N LEU A 144 -14.73 18.60 -20.32
CA LEU A 144 -15.02 19.73 -21.19
C LEU A 144 -14.90 21.06 -20.45
N GLU A 145 -15.11 21.09 -19.13
CA GLU A 145 -15.04 22.32 -18.33
C GLU A 145 -13.73 23.10 -18.52
N PRO A 146 -12.52 22.52 -18.35
CA PRO A 146 -11.27 23.25 -18.57
C PRO A 146 -11.12 23.74 -20.02
N VAL A 147 -11.64 23.00 -21.00
CA VAL A 147 -11.60 23.41 -22.41
C VAL A 147 -12.44 24.67 -22.66
N LEU A 148 -13.61 24.77 -22.01
CA LEU A 148 -14.47 25.95 -22.11
C LEU A 148 -13.86 27.15 -21.36
N GLU A 149 -13.15 26.92 -20.26
CA GLU A 149 -12.49 27.98 -19.48
C GLU A 149 -11.28 28.58 -20.20
N GLU A 150 -10.60 27.83 -21.06
CA GLU A 150 -9.44 28.33 -21.82
C GLU A 150 -9.82 29.14 -23.07
N ASP A 151 -11.05 29.04 -23.57
CA ASP A 151 -11.52 29.80 -24.74
C ASP A 151 -12.29 31.07 -24.33
N ASP A 152 -11.81 32.23 -24.77
CA ASP A 152 -12.38 33.55 -24.44
C ASP A 152 -13.90 33.69 -24.75
N LYS A 153 -14.42 32.95 -25.73
CA LYS A 153 -15.85 33.00 -26.10
C LYS A 153 -16.69 32.02 -25.31
N ALA A 154 -16.11 30.90 -24.89
CA ALA A 154 -16.78 29.86 -24.11
C ALA A 154 -16.63 30.06 -22.58
N PHE A 155 -15.74 30.97 -22.16
CA PHE A 155 -15.48 31.25 -20.75
C PHE A 155 -16.76 31.58 -19.98
N GLY A 156 -17.00 30.86 -18.88
CA GLY A 156 -18.16 31.04 -18.02
C GLY A 156 -19.45 30.38 -18.53
N MET A 157 -19.39 29.60 -19.61
CA MET A 157 -20.52 28.75 -20.01
C MET A 157 -20.66 27.54 -19.09
N SER A 158 -21.88 27.27 -18.65
CA SER A 158 -22.20 26.05 -17.87
C SER A 158 -22.79 24.95 -18.76
N LEU A 159 -22.64 23.69 -18.34
CA LEU A 159 -23.34 22.56 -18.96
C LEU A 159 -24.74 22.40 -18.36
N GLU A 160 -25.77 22.43 -19.20
CA GLU A 160 -27.16 22.34 -18.76
C GLU A 160 -27.86 21.11 -19.34
N CYS A 161 -28.14 20.11 -18.49
CA CYS A 161 -28.99 18.98 -18.84
C CYS A 161 -30.37 19.16 -18.18
N LYS A 162 -31.45 19.19 -18.98
CA LYS A 162 -32.83 19.28 -18.46
C LYS A 162 -33.45 17.91 -18.18
N GLY A 163 -32.95 16.88 -18.84
CA GLY A 163 -33.46 15.51 -18.77
C GLY A 163 -32.65 14.58 -19.66
N ALA A 164 -32.84 13.30 -19.46
CA ALA A 164 -32.24 12.25 -20.26
C ALA A 164 -33.31 11.24 -20.68
N VAL A 165 -32.97 10.43 -21.68
CA VAL A 165 -33.80 9.31 -22.13
C VAL A 165 -33.09 8.01 -21.75
N ALA A 166 -33.83 7.07 -21.18
CA ALA A 166 -33.40 5.69 -21.04
C ALA A 166 -34.26 4.80 -21.95
N GLU A 167 -33.64 4.09 -22.88
CA GLU A 167 -34.24 3.05 -23.71
C GLU A 167 -33.84 1.69 -23.13
N ILE A 168 -34.79 1.00 -22.51
CA ILE A 168 -34.55 -0.31 -21.89
C ILE A 168 -35.41 -1.33 -22.64
N GLU A 169 -34.76 -2.31 -23.28
CA GLU A 169 -35.39 -3.33 -24.12
C GLU A 169 -36.34 -2.75 -25.19
N GLY A 170 -35.98 -1.60 -25.75
CA GLY A 170 -36.74 -0.92 -26.81
C GLY A 170 -37.91 -0.06 -26.32
N LEU A 171 -38.08 0.12 -25.01
CA LEU A 171 -39.03 1.06 -24.42
C LEU A 171 -38.30 2.31 -23.92
N GLU A 172 -38.76 3.48 -24.37
CA GLU A 172 -38.17 4.78 -23.98
C GLU A 172 -38.85 5.37 -22.75
N TYR A 173 -38.02 5.90 -21.84
CA TYR A 173 -38.40 6.55 -20.60
C TYR A 173 -37.72 7.91 -20.49
N GLU A 174 -38.52 8.96 -20.40
CA GLU A 174 -38.06 10.31 -20.07
C GLU A 174 -37.71 10.39 -18.58
N THR A 175 -36.54 10.93 -18.27
CA THR A 175 -36.05 11.01 -16.89
C THR A 175 -35.30 12.31 -16.64
N LYS A 176 -34.89 12.52 -15.38
CA LYS A 176 -34.04 13.63 -14.97
C LYS A 176 -32.59 13.41 -15.46
N PRO A 177 -31.71 14.42 -15.34
CA PRO A 177 -30.31 14.29 -15.73
C PRO A 177 -29.54 13.16 -15.03
N THR A 178 -29.86 12.88 -13.76
CA THR A 178 -29.53 11.61 -13.11
C THR A 178 -30.61 10.62 -13.51
N ILE A 179 -30.26 9.58 -14.27
CA ILE A 179 -31.26 8.64 -14.77
C ILE A 179 -31.86 7.85 -13.61
N ASP A 180 -33.15 8.05 -13.43
CA ASP A 180 -34.01 7.29 -12.53
C ASP A 180 -35.28 6.94 -13.30
N VAL A 181 -35.44 5.65 -13.60
CA VAL A 181 -36.65 5.09 -14.22
C VAL A 181 -37.32 4.23 -13.16
N ASN A 182 -38.60 4.48 -12.90
CA ASN A 182 -39.38 3.64 -12.00
C ASN A 182 -40.82 3.52 -12.51
N THR A 183 -41.09 2.40 -13.17
CA THR A 183 -42.43 2.01 -13.66
C THR A 183 -42.99 0.83 -12.89
N ILE A 184 -42.34 0.45 -11.78
CA ILE A 184 -42.73 -0.71 -11.02
C ILE A 184 -44.07 -0.45 -10.34
N GLU A 185 -45.04 -1.29 -10.65
CA GLU A 185 -46.29 -1.41 -9.93
C GLU A 185 -46.31 -2.74 -9.19
N GLY A 186 -46.84 -2.76 -7.96
CA GLY A 186 -46.70 -3.95 -7.14
C GLY A 186 -47.59 -3.99 -5.92
N LYS A 187 -47.44 -5.07 -5.17
CA LYS A 187 -48.02 -5.23 -3.84
C LYS A 187 -46.96 -4.77 -2.84
N PRO A 188 -47.19 -3.66 -2.13
CA PRO A 188 -46.12 -3.05 -1.38
C PRO A 188 -45.71 -3.88 -0.16
N LEU A 189 -44.42 -3.82 0.14
CA LEU A 189 -43.83 -4.27 1.38
C LEU A 189 -43.70 -3.09 2.34
N GLN A 190 -43.87 -3.38 3.63
CA GLN A 190 -43.65 -2.40 4.69
C GLN A 190 -42.15 -2.23 4.96
N SER A 191 -41.41 -3.34 5.00
CA SER A 191 -39.94 -3.35 5.15
C SER A 191 -39.35 -4.72 4.85
N ILE A 192 -38.04 -4.73 4.58
CA ILE A 192 -37.22 -5.94 4.58
C ILE A 192 -36.09 -5.73 5.60
N LYS A 193 -35.92 -6.73 6.47
CA LYS A 193 -34.79 -6.83 7.38
C LYS A 193 -33.87 -7.98 6.94
N VAL A 194 -32.58 -7.68 6.89
CA VAL A 194 -31.50 -8.63 6.60
C VAL A 194 -30.63 -8.71 7.84
N TYR A 195 -30.45 -9.91 8.36
CA TYR A 195 -29.52 -10.18 9.45
C TYR A 195 -28.45 -11.16 8.96
N THR A 196 -27.19 -10.82 9.16
CA THR A 196 -26.04 -11.65 8.84
C THR A 196 -25.17 -11.82 10.07
N LYS A 197 -24.73 -13.05 10.34
CA LYS A 197 -23.66 -13.32 11.30
C LYS A 197 -22.52 -14.00 10.58
N ASN A 198 -21.30 -13.48 10.74
CA ASN A 198 -20.09 -14.14 10.30
C ASN A 198 -19.57 -15.04 11.43
N ASN A 199 -19.46 -16.35 11.17
CA ASN A 199 -19.01 -17.32 12.16
C ASN A 199 -17.48 -17.47 12.23
N LYS A 200 -16.72 -16.75 11.39
CA LYS A 200 -15.25 -16.78 11.27
C LYS A 200 -14.64 -18.12 10.86
N ASP A 201 -15.46 -19.12 10.56
CA ASP A 201 -15.06 -20.44 10.05
C ASP A 201 -15.29 -20.59 8.53
N GLY A 202 -15.56 -19.47 7.84
CA GLY A 202 -15.93 -19.44 6.43
C GLY A 202 -17.43 -19.62 6.19
N THR A 203 -18.24 -19.72 7.25
CA THR A 203 -19.70 -19.83 7.15
C THR A 203 -20.44 -18.62 7.72
N TYR A 204 -21.70 -18.46 7.29
CA TYR A 204 -22.56 -17.33 7.63
C TYR A 204 -23.95 -17.81 8.02
N ASP A 205 -24.52 -17.17 9.04
CA ASP A 205 -25.96 -17.28 9.31
C ASP A 205 -26.66 -16.10 8.64
N ARG A 206 -27.78 -16.36 7.98
CA ARG A 206 -28.56 -15.35 7.26
C ARG A 206 -30.03 -15.48 7.63
N THR A 207 -30.64 -14.37 8.03
CA THR A 207 -32.09 -14.29 8.24
C THR A 207 -32.67 -13.15 7.43
N PHE A 208 -33.68 -13.47 6.62
CA PHE A 208 -34.52 -12.49 5.94
C PHE A 208 -35.84 -12.37 6.71
N THR A 209 -36.25 -11.15 7.01
CA THR A 209 -37.56 -10.87 7.62
C THR A 209 -38.30 -9.85 6.77
N ILE A 210 -39.37 -10.27 6.12
CA ILE A 210 -40.19 -9.43 5.25
C ILE A 210 -41.49 -9.09 5.96
N LEU A 211 -41.80 -7.80 6.07
CA LEU A 211 -43.07 -7.31 6.63
C LEU A 211 -43.98 -6.79 5.53
N MET A 212 -45.26 -7.16 5.62
CA MET A 212 -46.32 -6.72 4.70
C MET A 212 -47.64 -6.48 5.43
N ASP A 213 -48.53 -5.71 4.82
CA ASP A 213 -49.85 -5.46 5.38
C ASP A 213 -50.69 -6.75 5.51
N SER A 214 -51.31 -6.97 6.67
CA SER A 214 -52.12 -8.18 6.90
C SER A 214 -53.35 -8.28 6.00
N ASN A 215 -53.92 -7.17 5.50
CA ASN A 215 -55.05 -7.22 4.56
C ASN A 215 -54.60 -7.66 3.17
N LEU A 216 -53.42 -7.22 2.73
CA LEU A 216 -52.79 -7.72 1.50
C LEU A 216 -52.62 -9.24 1.59
N TYR A 217 -52.01 -9.73 2.66
CA TYR A 217 -51.81 -11.16 2.88
C TYR A 217 -53.13 -11.94 2.94
N LYS A 218 -54.17 -11.41 3.60
CA LYS A 218 -55.51 -12.03 3.63
C LYS A 218 -56.15 -12.14 2.24
N THR A 219 -55.81 -11.23 1.32
CA THR A 219 -56.43 -11.16 -0.02
C THR A 219 -55.74 -12.10 -1.02
N VAL A 220 -54.40 -12.15 -1.01
CA VAL A 220 -53.60 -12.89 -2.01
C VAL A 220 -52.55 -13.83 -1.41
N GLY A 221 -52.69 -14.19 -0.12
CA GLY A 221 -51.69 -14.92 0.65
C GLY A 221 -51.19 -16.22 0.01
N ASN A 222 -52.03 -16.99 -0.67
CA ASN A 222 -51.58 -18.20 -1.37
C ASN A 222 -50.54 -17.93 -2.46
N GLN A 223 -50.66 -16.81 -3.19
CA GLN A 223 -49.72 -16.42 -4.25
C GLN A 223 -48.42 -15.87 -3.64
N ILE A 224 -48.54 -15.10 -2.55
CA ILE A 224 -47.40 -14.62 -1.78
C ILE A 224 -46.61 -15.79 -1.19
N ASN A 225 -47.30 -16.78 -0.62
CA ASN A 225 -46.66 -17.98 -0.07
C ASN A 225 -45.90 -18.74 -1.16
N PHE A 226 -46.55 -19.00 -2.30
CA PHE A 226 -45.88 -19.65 -3.43
C PHE A 226 -44.66 -18.88 -3.91
N TYR A 227 -44.73 -17.55 -3.96
CA TYR A 227 -43.61 -16.70 -4.35
C TYR A 227 -42.43 -16.82 -3.37
N PHE A 228 -42.65 -16.65 -2.07
CA PHE A 228 -41.57 -16.74 -1.08
C PHE A 228 -41.08 -18.17 -0.85
N GLU A 229 -41.91 -19.19 -1.05
CA GLU A 229 -41.48 -20.59 -1.09
C GLU A 229 -40.52 -20.83 -2.27
N ALA A 230 -40.80 -20.27 -3.45
CA ALA A 230 -39.91 -20.37 -4.61
C ALA A 230 -38.63 -19.54 -4.47
N ALA A 231 -38.71 -18.38 -3.79
CA ALA A 231 -37.56 -17.53 -3.48
C ALA A 231 -36.68 -18.12 -2.36
N THR A 232 -37.20 -19.07 -1.59
CA THR A 232 -36.48 -19.77 -0.51
C THR A 232 -35.85 -21.03 -1.06
N ASP A 233 -34.54 -21.20 -0.89
CA ASP A 233 -33.93 -22.52 -1.08
C ASP A 233 -34.30 -23.44 0.09
N THR A 234 -35.41 -24.18 -0.07
CA THR A 234 -35.98 -25.01 1.00
C THR A 234 -35.16 -26.25 1.33
N GLU A 235 -34.17 -26.61 0.51
CA GLU A 235 -33.29 -27.75 0.80
C GLU A 235 -32.26 -27.43 1.89
N ILE A 236 -31.86 -26.16 2.00
CA ILE A 236 -30.85 -25.68 2.95
C ILE A 236 -31.40 -24.69 4.00
N ALA A 237 -32.62 -24.17 3.82
CA ALA A 237 -33.25 -23.32 4.83
C ALA A 237 -33.59 -24.11 6.10
N ASP A 238 -33.22 -23.56 7.26
CA ASP A 238 -33.61 -24.11 8.56
C ASP A 238 -35.11 -23.90 8.83
N SER A 239 -35.65 -22.77 8.37
CA SER A 239 -37.10 -22.54 8.41
C SER A 239 -37.57 -21.44 7.48
N LEU A 240 -38.82 -21.58 7.05
CA LEU A 240 -39.67 -20.55 6.44
C LEU A 240 -40.93 -20.45 7.29
N ARG A 241 -41.18 -19.28 7.91
CA ARG A 241 -42.29 -19.09 8.87
C ARG A 241 -43.08 -17.84 8.58
N TRP A 242 -44.39 -17.95 8.79
CA TRP A 242 -45.33 -16.85 8.68
C TRP A 242 -45.94 -16.55 10.05
N THR A 243 -45.81 -15.31 10.53
CA THR A 243 -46.37 -14.88 11.82
C THR A 243 -47.08 -13.53 11.70
N GLU A 244 -48.22 -13.36 12.37
CA GLU A 244 -48.90 -12.06 12.46
C GLU A 244 -48.25 -11.22 13.58
N VAL A 245 -47.82 -9.99 13.26
CA VAL A 245 -47.16 -9.05 14.17
C VAL A 245 -47.74 -7.67 13.93
N ASP A 246 -48.37 -7.06 14.95
CA ASP A 246 -48.87 -5.68 14.92
C ASP A 246 -49.54 -5.23 13.61
N LYS A 247 -50.65 -5.90 13.24
CA LYS A 247 -51.45 -5.68 12.01
C LYS A 247 -50.70 -5.96 10.70
N SER A 248 -49.54 -6.58 10.78
CA SER A 248 -48.70 -6.94 9.67
C SER A 248 -48.49 -8.44 9.64
N GLN A 249 -48.24 -8.98 8.47
CA GLN A 249 -47.82 -10.35 8.28
C GLN A 249 -46.30 -10.35 8.07
N GLN A 250 -45.60 -11.14 8.88
CA GLN A 250 -44.16 -11.33 8.79
C GLN A 250 -43.86 -12.67 8.13
N CYS A 251 -43.02 -12.66 7.10
CA CYS A 251 -42.32 -13.83 6.56
C CYS A 251 -40.90 -13.84 7.11
N GLN A 252 -40.46 -14.94 7.72
CA GLN A 252 -39.10 -15.10 8.19
C GLN A 252 -38.47 -16.34 7.59
N VAL A 253 -37.30 -16.17 6.98
CA VAL A 253 -36.48 -17.24 6.41
C VAL A 253 -35.14 -17.26 7.13
N VAL A 254 -34.75 -18.42 7.65
CA VAL A 254 -33.53 -18.59 8.45
C VAL A 254 -32.64 -19.63 7.78
N TYR A 255 -31.36 -19.29 7.66
CA TYR A 255 -30.27 -20.14 7.23
C TYR A 255 -29.13 -20.07 8.24
N THR A 256 -28.49 -21.19 8.51
CA THR A 256 -27.28 -21.27 9.34
C THR A 256 -26.18 -21.99 8.59
N GLY A 257 -24.93 -21.58 8.83
CA GLY A 257 -23.75 -22.25 8.27
C GLY A 257 -23.64 -22.22 6.74
N LEU A 258 -24.10 -21.15 6.09
CA LEU A 258 -23.97 -20.96 4.64
C LEU A 258 -22.52 -20.67 4.26
N ASP A 259 -21.98 -21.34 3.27
CA ASP A 259 -20.75 -20.87 2.62
C ASP A 259 -21.02 -19.59 1.79
N MET A 260 -19.96 -18.93 1.32
CA MET A 260 -20.08 -17.67 0.55
C MET A 260 -20.92 -17.83 -0.74
N GLN A 261 -20.80 -18.95 -1.46
CA GLN A 261 -21.56 -19.17 -2.69
C GLN A 261 -23.05 -19.37 -2.39
N GLN A 262 -23.36 -20.10 -1.32
CA GLN A 262 -24.72 -20.28 -0.83
C GLN A 262 -25.31 -18.96 -0.35
N LEU A 263 -24.56 -18.14 0.39
CA LEU A 263 -24.97 -16.81 0.85
C LEU A 263 -25.37 -15.91 -0.32
N ILE A 264 -24.54 -15.84 -1.37
CA ILE A 264 -24.84 -15.09 -2.59
C ILE A 264 -26.10 -15.66 -3.28
N SER A 265 -26.19 -16.99 -3.41
CA SER A 265 -27.31 -17.66 -4.07
C SER A 265 -28.66 -17.40 -3.38
N VAL A 266 -28.74 -17.57 -2.05
CA VAL A 266 -30.00 -17.35 -1.31
C VAL A 266 -30.40 -15.89 -1.31
N THR A 267 -29.43 -14.97 -1.29
CA THR A 267 -29.68 -13.52 -1.33
C THR A 267 -30.19 -13.10 -2.70
N ASN A 268 -29.58 -13.59 -3.79
CA ASN A 268 -30.07 -13.37 -5.17
C ASN A 268 -31.51 -13.88 -5.36
N ARG A 269 -31.81 -15.10 -4.88
CA ARG A 269 -33.17 -15.67 -4.97
C ARG A 269 -34.18 -14.84 -4.17
N MET A 270 -33.85 -14.50 -2.93
CA MET A 270 -34.73 -13.71 -2.06
C MET A 270 -34.99 -12.33 -2.64
N PHE A 271 -34.01 -11.71 -3.28
CA PHE A 271 -34.16 -10.38 -3.86
C PHE A 271 -34.59 -10.39 -5.32
N SER A 272 -34.73 -11.56 -5.95
CA SER A 272 -35.11 -11.73 -7.36
C SER A 272 -34.22 -10.91 -8.31
N VAL A 273 -32.92 -10.93 -8.05
CA VAL A 273 -31.87 -10.29 -8.85
C VAL A 273 -30.72 -11.29 -9.07
N ASN A 274 -29.88 -11.04 -10.07
CA ASN A 274 -28.77 -11.91 -10.44
C ASN A 274 -27.40 -11.21 -10.35
N ASP A 275 -27.33 -9.99 -9.81
CA ASP A 275 -26.15 -9.12 -9.80
C ASP A 275 -25.65 -8.78 -8.39
N ILE A 276 -26.09 -9.51 -7.35
CA ILE A 276 -25.62 -9.28 -5.99
C ILE A 276 -24.17 -9.72 -5.87
N THR A 277 -23.36 -8.81 -5.32
CA THR A 277 -21.98 -9.07 -4.95
C THR A 277 -21.90 -9.14 -3.43
N ILE A 278 -21.35 -10.24 -2.91
CA ILE A 278 -20.98 -10.40 -1.51
C ILE A 278 -19.56 -10.93 -1.49
N SER A 279 -18.68 -10.35 -0.68
CA SER A 279 -17.32 -10.83 -0.51
C SER A 279 -16.82 -10.62 0.91
N TYR A 280 -15.84 -11.43 1.30
CA TYR A 280 -15.14 -11.29 2.57
C TYR A 280 -13.67 -11.60 2.37
N GLY A 281 -12.79 -10.70 2.79
CA GLY A 281 -11.35 -10.88 2.64
C GLY A 281 -10.56 -9.61 2.96
N ASP A 282 -9.24 -9.69 2.80
CA ASP A 282 -8.35 -8.55 2.95
C ASP A 282 -8.46 -7.64 1.72
N THR A 283 -9.19 -6.54 1.88
CA THR A 283 -9.28 -5.46 0.90
C THR A 283 -8.19 -4.43 1.16
N ASP A 284 -7.67 -3.82 0.09
CA ASP A 284 -6.64 -2.77 0.14
C ASP A 284 -5.28 -3.15 0.79
N ASN A 285 -5.00 -4.45 0.99
CA ASN A 285 -3.85 -4.93 1.76
C ASN A 285 -3.81 -4.34 3.18
N SER A 286 -4.97 -4.28 3.82
CA SER A 286 -5.14 -3.78 5.18
C SER A 286 -4.50 -4.70 6.23
N SER A 287 -4.33 -5.99 5.93
CA SER A 287 -3.67 -6.93 6.83
C SER A 287 -2.14 -6.73 6.90
N THR A 288 -1.61 -6.79 8.11
CA THR A 288 -0.17 -6.71 8.42
C THR A 288 0.19 -7.81 9.41
N PRO A 289 1.47 -8.06 9.75
CA PRO A 289 1.81 -9.00 10.81
C PRO A 289 1.19 -8.70 12.18
N PHE A 290 0.67 -7.49 12.39
CA PHE A 290 0.16 -7.00 13.67
C PHE A 290 -1.37 -6.89 13.73
N ILE A 291 -2.02 -6.84 12.57
CA ILE A 291 -3.46 -6.69 12.47
C ILE A 291 -3.98 -7.55 11.32
N GLU A 292 -4.98 -8.37 11.63
CA GLU A 292 -5.87 -8.92 10.61
C GLU A 292 -6.88 -7.83 10.25
N GLY A 293 -6.79 -7.32 9.02
CA GLY A 293 -7.75 -6.38 8.46
C GLY A 293 -8.54 -7.06 7.34
N LEU A 294 -9.84 -7.21 7.52
CA LEU A 294 -10.73 -7.82 6.54
C LEU A 294 -11.95 -6.91 6.33
N ALA A 295 -12.62 -7.06 5.19
CA ALA A 295 -13.87 -6.38 4.91
C ALA A 295 -14.91 -7.38 4.43
N PHE A 296 -16.13 -7.26 4.95
CA PHE A 296 -17.32 -7.86 4.41
C PHE A 296 -18.04 -6.82 3.56
N ASP A 297 -18.03 -7.03 2.24
CA ASP A 297 -18.68 -6.15 1.28
C ASP A 297 -19.95 -6.81 0.75
N GLU A 298 -21.07 -6.10 0.78
CA GLU A 298 -22.35 -6.60 0.31
C GLU A 298 -23.16 -5.51 -0.39
N LYS A 299 -23.70 -5.85 -1.56
CA LYS A 299 -24.70 -5.05 -2.26
C LYS A 299 -26.10 -5.59 -1.98
N ILE A 300 -26.93 -4.79 -1.32
CA ILE A 300 -28.36 -5.06 -1.20
C ILE A 300 -29.08 -4.40 -2.37
N ASN A 301 -29.88 -5.17 -3.12
CA ASN A 301 -30.66 -4.68 -4.25
C ASN A 301 -32.11 -5.19 -4.16
N LEU A 302 -33.03 -4.31 -3.74
CA LEU A 302 -34.45 -4.55 -3.61
C LEU A 302 -35.26 -3.92 -4.75
N ASN A 303 -34.63 -3.62 -5.90
CA ASN A 303 -35.35 -3.01 -7.02
C ASN A 303 -36.45 -3.91 -7.60
N ALA A 304 -36.44 -5.22 -7.29
CA ALA A 304 -37.53 -6.14 -7.60
C ALA A 304 -38.77 -6.00 -6.69
N TYR A 305 -38.78 -5.04 -5.75
CA TYR A 305 -39.86 -4.82 -4.80
C TYR A 305 -40.38 -3.36 -4.79
N VAL A 306 -41.55 -3.16 -4.19
CA VAL A 306 -42.19 -1.84 -4.04
C VAL A 306 -42.51 -1.60 -2.57
N GLY A 307 -42.30 -0.38 -2.06
CA GLY A 307 -42.69 0.03 -0.71
C GLY A 307 -44.09 0.65 -0.63
N ASP A 308 -44.68 0.71 0.58
CA ASP A 308 -46.05 1.18 0.87
C ASP A 308 -46.46 2.54 0.26
N LYS A 309 -45.51 3.43 -0.04
CA LYS A 309 -45.77 4.76 -0.62
C LYS A 309 -45.51 4.83 -2.13
N ASN A 310 -45.61 3.71 -2.85
CA ASN A 310 -45.13 3.56 -4.25
C ASN A 310 -43.66 3.99 -4.41
N GLY A 311 -42.90 3.90 -3.32
CA GLY A 311 -41.52 4.36 -3.21
C GLY A 311 -40.60 3.21 -2.84
N ASN A 312 -39.49 3.55 -2.20
CA ASN A 312 -38.47 2.60 -1.81
C ASN A 312 -38.95 1.67 -0.68
N VAL A 313 -38.49 0.43 -0.68
CA VAL A 313 -38.69 -0.52 0.43
C VAL A 313 -37.72 -0.13 1.55
N PRO A 314 -38.19 0.19 2.76
CA PRO A 314 -37.31 0.42 3.90
C PRO A 314 -36.45 -0.80 4.20
N ILE A 315 -35.14 -0.59 4.37
CA ILE A 315 -34.16 -1.64 4.67
C ILE A 315 -33.68 -1.49 6.10
N SER A 316 -33.76 -2.59 6.85
CA SER A 316 -33.07 -2.75 8.13
C SER A 316 -31.97 -3.80 7.95
N TYR A 317 -30.71 -3.38 7.96
CA TYR A 317 -29.58 -4.29 7.83
C TYR A 317 -28.90 -4.46 9.19
N GLU A 318 -28.62 -5.71 9.56
CA GLU A 318 -27.92 -6.06 10.78
C GLU A 318 -26.78 -7.03 10.46
N TYR A 319 -25.60 -6.73 10.99
CA TYR A 319 -24.42 -7.59 10.84
C TYR A 319 -23.76 -7.80 12.19
N VAL A 320 -23.54 -9.07 12.55
CA VAL A 320 -22.81 -9.43 13.75
C VAL A 320 -21.38 -9.77 13.37
N LEU A 321 -20.46 -8.98 13.92
CA LEU A 321 -19.04 -9.24 13.79
C LEU A 321 -18.70 -10.61 14.37
N PRO A 322 -17.67 -11.27 13.80
CA PRO A 322 -17.05 -12.44 14.39
C PRO A 322 -16.79 -12.30 15.89
N GLU A 323 -16.79 -13.42 16.60
CA GLU A 323 -16.29 -13.45 17.98
C GLU A 323 -14.79 -13.05 17.97
N GLU A 324 -14.33 -12.37 19.04
CA GLU A 324 -12.94 -11.87 19.19
C GLU A 324 -12.54 -10.67 18.31
N THR A 325 -13.46 -10.12 17.51
CA THR A 325 -13.16 -8.90 16.72
C THR A 325 -12.89 -7.71 17.64
N THR A 326 -11.75 -7.05 17.46
CA THR A 326 -11.32 -5.90 18.27
C THR A 326 -11.63 -4.55 17.62
N HIS A 327 -11.90 -4.56 16.31
CA HIS A 327 -12.19 -3.39 15.51
C HIS A 327 -13.37 -3.67 14.56
N GLY A 328 -14.26 -2.69 14.43
CA GLY A 328 -15.38 -2.73 13.50
C GLY A 328 -15.70 -1.34 13.01
N THR A 329 -15.65 -1.12 11.70
CA THR A 329 -16.18 0.08 11.06
C THR A 329 -17.12 -0.34 9.94
N ALA A 330 -18.12 0.48 9.66
CA ALA A 330 -19.07 0.20 8.60
C ALA A 330 -19.27 1.47 7.79
N THR A 331 -19.22 1.32 6.48
CA THR A 331 -19.42 2.41 5.52
C THR A 331 -20.44 1.99 4.49
N VAL A 332 -21.11 2.98 3.92
CA VAL A 332 -22.12 2.83 2.89
C VAL A 332 -21.74 3.72 1.72
N LEU A 333 -21.84 3.20 0.50
CA LEU A 333 -21.58 4.00 -0.70
C LEU A 333 -22.75 4.96 -0.96
N ASN A 334 -22.49 6.26 -0.87
CA ASN A 334 -23.46 7.31 -1.11
C ASN A 334 -22.89 8.32 -2.11
N THR A 335 -23.57 8.52 -3.25
CA THR A 335 -23.10 9.44 -4.32
C THR A 335 -21.64 9.21 -4.77
N GLY A 336 -21.16 7.97 -4.70
CA GLY A 336 -19.79 7.59 -5.08
C GLY A 336 -18.72 7.79 -4.00
N ILE A 337 -19.14 8.10 -2.76
CA ILE A 337 -18.27 8.26 -1.61
C ILE A 337 -18.70 7.25 -0.54
N TRP A 338 -17.74 6.51 0.02
CA TRP A 338 -17.97 5.66 1.17
C TRP A 338 -18.05 6.51 2.43
N GLU A 339 -19.22 6.51 3.08
CA GLU A 339 -19.48 7.31 4.28
C GLU A 339 -19.82 6.40 5.46
N GLU A 340 -19.34 6.73 6.65
CA GLU A 340 -19.76 6.04 7.88
C GLU A 340 -21.26 6.29 8.13
N GLN A 341 -22.04 5.21 8.17
CA GLN A 341 -23.48 5.24 8.45
C GLN A 341 -23.86 4.06 9.35
N GLY A 342 -25.02 4.15 10.00
CA GLY A 342 -25.50 3.14 10.94
C GLY A 342 -24.95 3.30 12.36
N GLU A 343 -25.22 2.31 13.21
CA GLU A 343 -24.89 2.33 14.63
C GLU A 343 -24.29 0.99 15.08
N TRP A 344 -23.38 1.06 16.05
CA TRP A 344 -22.77 -0.10 16.69
C TRP A 344 -23.31 -0.28 18.12
N SER A 345 -23.75 -1.50 18.44
CA SER A 345 -24.10 -1.91 19.80
C SER A 345 -23.35 -3.19 20.16
N GLY A 346 -22.17 -3.05 20.76
CA GLY A 346 -21.26 -4.17 20.97
C GLY A 346 -20.72 -4.66 19.63
N ASN A 347 -20.90 -5.94 19.33
CA ASN A 347 -20.49 -6.55 18.05
C ASN A 347 -21.58 -6.52 16.96
N LEU A 348 -22.74 -5.93 17.24
CA LEU A 348 -23.83 -5.79 16.28
C LEU A 348 -23.78 -4.41 15.62
N TYR A 349 -23.61 -4.41 14.30
CA TYR A 349 -23.87 -3.27 13.43
C TYR A 349 -25.32 -3.26 12.98
N SER A 350 -25.95 -2.08 13.00
CA SER A 350 -27.32 -1.86 12.55
C SER A 350 -27.41 -0.65 11.64
N LEU A 351 -28.06 -0.80 10.48
CA LEU A 351 -28.32 0.25 9.51
C LEU A 351 -29.81 0.31 9.19
N GLN A 352 -30.38 1.51 9.25
CA GLN A 352 -31.69 1.81 8.66
C GLN A 352 -31.46 2.64 7.40
N TYR A 353 -31.96 2.17 6.27
CA TYR A 353 -31.72 2.81 4.98
C TYR A 353 -33.04 3.03 4.21
N GLU A 354 -33.24 4.26 3.75
CA GLU A 354 -34.40 4.66 2.96
C GLU A 354 -34.06 4.66 1.45
N GLY A 355 -33.90 3.46 0.89
CA GLY A 355 -33.61 3.25 -0.52
C GLY A 355 -33.80 1.79 -0.92
N ASN A 356 -33.77 1.50 -2.22
CA ASN A 356 -33.89 0.11 -2.68
C ASN A 356 -32.53 -0.56 -2.88
N CYS A 357 -31.47 0.21 -3.06
CA CYS A 357 -30.13 -0.32 -3.29
C CYS A 357 -29.16 0.33 -2.32
N VAL A 358 -28.28 -0.47 -1.72
CA VAL A 358 -27.23 0.03 -0.85
C VAL A 358 -26.01 -0.88 -0.97
N ASP A 359 -24.85 -0.30 -1.22
CA ASP A 359 -23.56 -0.97 -1.15
C ASP A 359 -22.97 -0.71 0.24
N ILE A 360 -22.65 -1.78 0.97
CA ILE A 360 -22.21 -1.76 2.37
C ILE A 360 -20.83 -2.41 2.44
N SER A 361 -19.91 -1.77 3.15
CA SER A 361 -18.59 -2.32 3.47
C SER A 361 -18.40 -2.30 4.98
N ILE A 362 -18.25 -3.48 5.59
CA ILE A 362 -18.04 -3.66 7.03
C ILE A 362 -16.63 -4.16 7.22
N LYS A 363 -15.74 -3.28 7.68
CA LYS A 363 -14.36 -3.63 7.99
C LYS A 363 -14.31 -4.21 9.38
N ASP A 364 -13.77 -5.41 9.48
CA ASP A 364 -13.55 -6.13 10.72
C ASP A 364 -12.08 -6.50 10.88
N GLY A 365 -11.65 -6.73 12.13
CA GLY A 365 -10.27 -7.05 12.36
C GLY A 365 -9.87 -7.41 13.78
N ILE A 366 -8.76 -8.13 13.87
CA ILE A 366 -8.12 -8.52 15.11
C ILE A 366 -6.76 -7.82 15.19
N GLU A 367 -6.62 -6.95 16.17
CA GLU A 367 -5.36 -6.30 16.50
C GLU A 367 -4.63 -7.15 17.53
N PHE A 368 -3.46 -7.67 17.18
CA PHE A 368 -2.71 -8.58 18.03
C PHE A 368 -1.74 -7.78 18.93
N PRO A 369 -1.85 -7.87 20.26
CA PRO A 369 -0.99 -7.12 21.16
C PRO A 369 0.44 -7.64 21.14
N VAL A 370 1.39 -6.76 20.85
CA VAL A 370 2.83 -7.06 20.84
C VAL A 370 3.51 -6.47 22.07
N GLU A 371 4.45 -7.20 22.66
CA GLU A 371 5.28 -6.71 23.75
C GLU A 371 6.59 -6.09 23.24
N LYS A 372 7.23 -6.71 22.24
CA LYS A 372 8.49 -6.23 21.67
C LYS A 372 8.77 -6.85 20.30
N ILE A 373 9.63 -6.19 19.54
CA ILE A 373 10.23 -6.73 18.31
C ILE A 373 11.74 -6.80 18.47
N GLN A 374 12.36 -7.88 18.01
CA GLN A 374 13.80 -8.07 18.04
C GLN A 374 14.34 -8.39 16.65
N TYR A 375 15.25 -7.55 16.18
CA TYR A 375 16.07 -7.81 15.00
C TYR A 375 17.44 -8.29 15.44
N THR A 376 17.90 -9.39 14.85
CA THR A 376 19.26 -9.90 15.03
C THR A 376 19.95 -10.00 13.68
N LEU A 377 20.98 -9.20 13.49
CA LEU A 377 21.82 -9.22 12.30
C LEU A 377 23.11 -10.01 12.56
N GLN A 378 23.37 -10.98 11.69
CA GLN A 378 24.62 -11.73 11.66
C GLN A 378 25.22 -11.70 10.26
N ARG A 379 26.51 -11.37 10.16
CA ARG A 379 27.25 -11.54 8.90
C ARG A 379 27.72 -12.99 8.78
N ILE A 380 27.37 -13.63 7.65
CA ILE A 380 27.69 -15.03 7.35
C ILE A 380 28.62 -15.19 6.13
N GLY A 381 28.99 -14.09 5.46
CA GLY A 381 29.95 -14.05 4.36
C GLY A 381 30.33 -12.63 3.95
N ASP A 382 31.11 -12.49 2.88
CA ASP A 382 31.64 -11.20 2.41
C ASP A 382 30.53 -10.20 2.04
N ASP A 383 29.46 -10.67 1.41
CA ASP A 383 28.21 -9.95 1.13
C ASP A 383 27.02 -10.86 1.40
N ASN A 384 27.05 -11.57 2.54
CA ASN A 384 25.95 -12.43 2.93
C ASN A 384 25.65 -12.25 4.39
N TYR A 385 24.37 -12.06 4.67
CA TYR A 385 23.86 -11.73 5.98
C TYR A 385 22.69 -12.66 6.30
N ARG A 386 22.51 -12.89 7.59
CA ARG A 386 21.30 -13.46 8.16
C ARG A 386 20.67 -12.39 9.04
N ARG A 387 19.41 -12.05 8.76
CA ARG A 387 18.58 -11.22 9.61
C ARG A 387 17.46 -12.08 10.18
N VAL A 388 17.39 -12.15 11.50
CA VAL A 388 16.30 -12.82 12.21
C VAL A 388 15.41 -11.73 12.79
N THR A 389 14.12 -11.83 12.52
CA THR A 389 13.10 -10.95 13.10
C THR A 389 12.23 -11.79 14.02
N GLU A 390 12.09 -11.36 15.26
CA GLU A 390 11.30 -12.04 16.29
C GLU A 390 10.28 -11.05 16.84
N ILE A 391 9.00 -11.40 16.72
CA ILE A 391 7.88 -10.60 17.21
C ILE A 391 7.27 -11.35 18.39
N TYR A 392 7.26 -10.70 19.55
CA TYR A 392 6.78 -11.28 20.80
C TYR A 392 5.36 -10.78 21.05
N TYR A 393 4.38 -11.66 20.80
CA TYR A 393 2.97 -11.41 21.07
C TYR A 393 2.66 -11.73 22.53
N LYS A 394 1.81 -10.90 23.14
CA LYS A 394 1.23 -11.21 24.45
C LYS A 394 0.28 -12.37 24.28
N LYS A 395 0.40 -13.35 25.18
CA LYS A 395 -0.55 -14.46 25.22
C LYS A 395 -1.84 -14.01 25.88
N ASP A 396 -2.95 -14.14 25.16
CA ASP A 396 -4.28 -14.06 25.74
C ASP A 396 -4.78 -15.49 25.98
N GLU A 397 -5.00 -15.87 27.23
CA GLU A 397 -5.48 -17.22 27.57
C GLU A 397 -6.99 -17.40 27.30
N GLU A 398 -7.72 -16.29 27.11
CA GLU A 398 -9.15 -16.31 26.78
C GLU A 398 -9.39 -16.33 25.27
N SER A 399 -8.45 -15.80 24.47
CA SER A 399 -8.56 -15.79 23.01
C SER A 399 -8.17 -17.12 22.37
N GLN A 400 -8.93 -17.52 21.35
CA GLN A 400 -8.62 -18.70 20.54
C GLN A 400 -7.61 -18.41 19.41
N PHE A 401 -7.27 -17.14 19.17
CA PHE A 401 -6.40 -16.72 18.08
C PHE A 401 -5.00 -16.38 18.59
N SER A 402 -3.97 -17.04 18.02
CA SER A 402 -2.57 -16.71 18.30
C SER A 402 -2.06 -15.66 17.30
N GLY A 403 -1.63 -14.51 17.82
CA GLY A 403 -0.98 -13.48 17.00
C GLY A 403 0.34 -13.96 16.38
N ALA A 404 1.06 -14.86 17.05
CA ALA A 404 2.29 -15.43 16.53
C ALA A 404 2.03 -16.40 15.36
N GLU A 405 1.00 -17.25 15.47
CA GLU A 405 0.58 -18.14 14.38
C GLU A 405 0.10 -17.34 13.17
N TYR A 406 -0.77 -16.35 13.40
CA TYR A 406 -1.24 -15.43 12.37
C TYR A 406 -0.08 -14.75 11.63
N ALA A 407 0.89 -14.18 12.36
CA ALA A 407 2.04 -13.54 11.74
C ALA A 407 2.94 -14.52 10.98
N CYS A 408 3.11 -15.75 11.46
CA CYS A 408 3.84 -16.78 10.71
C CYS A 408 3.13 -17.13 9.40
N ASP A 409 1.81 -17.27 9.41
CA ASP A 409 1.02 -17.53 8.21
C ASP A 409 1.13 -16.36 7.22
N TYR A 410 1.04 -15.12 7.71
CA TYR A 410 1.25 -13.91 6.92
C TYR A 410 2.61 -13.92 6.19
N PHE A 411 3.70 -14.19 6.92
CA PHE A 411 5.03 -14.23 6.33
C PHE A 411 5.23 -15.44 5.40
N THR A 412 4.68 -16.60 5.74
CA THR A 412 4.77 -17.82 4.93
C THR A 412 4.03 -17.67 3.60
N ASN A 413 2.86 -17.03 3.61
CA ASN A 413 2.10 -16.70 2.39
C ASN A 413 2.86 -15.74 1.46
N LYS A 414 3.77 -14.93 2.01
CA LYS A 414 4.71 -14.08 1.25
C LYS A 414 6.02 -14.78 0.90
N GLY A 415 6.15 -16.08 1.19
CA GLY A 415 7.30 -16.91 0.81
C GLY A 415 8.47 -16.89 1.79
N ALA A 416 8.31 -16.35 3.00
CA ALA A 416 9.34 -16.41 4.04
C ALA A 416 9.26 -17.70 4.87
N ASP A 417 10.39 -18.12 5.44
CA ASP A 417 10.45 -19.21 6.43
C ASP A 417 10.23 -18.61 7.83
N ALA A 418 9.01 -18.74 8.33
CA ALA A 418 8.57 -18.26 9.64
C ALA A 418 8.08 -19.43 10.51
N GLN A 419 8.36 -19.36 11.81
CA GLN A 419 8.03 -20.42 12.76
C GLN A 419 7.56 -19.81 14.09
N THR A 420 6.58 -20.46 14.69
CA THR A 420 6.11 -20.13 16.04
C THR A 420 6.89 -20.86 17.10
N ARG A 421 7.04 -20.22 18.26
CA ARG A 421 7.46 -20.86 19.51
C ARG A 421 6.85 -20.13 20.70
N THR A 422 6.89 -20.76 21.87
CA THR A 422 6.52 -20.10 23.14
C THR A 422 7.79 -19.81 23.94
N GLU A 423 7.89 -18.61 24.48
CA GLU A 423 9.01 -18.15 25.31
C GLU A 423 8.47 -17.40 26.52
N ASP A 424 8.67 -17.94 27.72
CA ASP A 424 8.08 -17.46 28.97
C ASP A 424 6.55 -17.32 28.89
N GLU A 425 6.05 -16.08 28.91
CA GLU A 425 4.61 -15.72 28.81
C GLU A 425 4.22 -15.24 27.41
N PHE A 426 5.13 -15.30 26.43
CA PHE A 426 4.94 -14.79 25.08
C PHE A 426 4.85 -15.89 24.04
N GLU A 427 4.08 -15.61 22.99
CA GLU A 427 4.11 -16.37 21.75
C GLU A 427 4.96 -15.60 20.74
N VAL A 428 5.91 -16.29 20.12
CA VAL A 428 6.94 -15.64 19.31
C VAL A 428 6.83 -16.13 17.88
N CYS A 429 6.59 -15.18 16.96
CA CYS A 429 6.80 -15.39 15.54
C CYS A 429 8.28 -15.10 15.23
N SER A 430 8.99 -16.06 14.65
CA SER A 430 10.40 -15.90 14.28
C SER A 430 10.58 -16.20 12.80
N LEU A 431 11.18 -15.27 12.05
CA LEU A 431 11.52 -15.46 10.64
C LEU A 431 13.01 -15.17 10.42
N SER A 432 13.64 -15.91 9.51
CA SER A 432 15.08 -15.78 9.22
C SER A 432 15.33 -15.58 7.73
N ILE A 433 15.67 -14.35 7.32
CA ILE A 433 16.04 -14.02 5.95
C ILE A 433 17.57 -14.16 5.80
N LYS A 434 18.02 -14.74 4.68
CA LYS A 434 19.44 -14.87 4.35
C LYS A 434 19.68 -14.45 2.91
N GLY A 435 20.76 -13.69 2.70
CA GLY A 435 21.19 -13.31 1.36
C GLY A 435 22.15 -12.13 1.39
N SER A 436 22.41 -11.62 0.19
CA SER A 436 23.12 -10.37 -0.05
C SER A 436 22.34 -9.15 0.43
N ALA A 437 23.01 -8.00 0.48
CA ALA A 437 22.37 -6.74 0.83
C ALA A 437 21.14 -6.41 -0.04
N ILE A 438 21.21 -6.73 -1.34
CA ILE A 438 20.12 -6.51 -2.29
C ILE A 438 18.96 -7.48 -2.01
N GLU A 439 19.26 -8.77 -1.81
CA GLU A 439 18.24 -9.78 -1.52
C GLU A 439 17.52 -9.50 -0.20
N LEU A 440 18.24 -9.04 0.84
CA LEU A 440 17.64 -8.59 2.09
C LEU A 440 16.72 -7.39 1.87
N SER A 441 17.14 -6.39 1.09
CA SER A 441 16.31 -5.20 0.81
C SER A 441 15.00 -5.57 0.13
N ILE A 442 15.05 -6.48 -0.86
CA ILE A 442 13.86 -6.95 -1.58
C ILE A 442 12.93 -7.72 -0.62
N ALA A 443 13.49 -8.62 0.19
CA ALA A 443 12.70 -9.43 1.11
C ALA A 443 12.03 -8.57 2.20
N GLU A 444 12.75 -7.62 2.81
CA GLU A 444 12.19 -6.71 3.81
C GLU A 444 11.10 -5.82 3.22
N ALA A 445 11.29 -5.30 2.00
CA ALA A 445 10.27 -4.50 1.32
C ALA A 445 8.99 -5.29 1.04
N GLN A 446 9.11 -6.59 0.70
CA GLN A 446 7.98 -7.46 0.43
C GLN A 446 7.20 -7.83 1.72
N LEU A 447 7.92 -8.00 2.83
CA LEU A 447 7.36 -8.47 4.11
C LEU A 447 6.84 -7.33 4.99
N PHE A 448 7.51 -6.18 4.99
CA PHE A 448 7.22 -5.04 5.88
C PHE A 448 6.87 -3.74 5.14
N GLY A 449 6.74 -3.80 3.81
CA GLY A 449 6.38 -2.65 2.98
C GLY A 449 7.58 -1.81 2.53
N GLY A 450 7.30 -0.91 1.58
CA GLY A 450 8.29 -0.03 0.97
C GLY A 450 8.97 0.91 1.98
N GLY A 451 10.22 1.27 1.70
CA GLY A 451 11.03 2.15 2.55
C GLY A 451 12.16 1.42 3.27
N ASN A 452 11.97 0.13 3.61
CA ASN A 452 13.03 -0.71 4.15
C ASN A 452 14.17 -0.89 3.14
N TYR A 453 15.43 -0.69 3.55
CA TYR A 453 16.59 -0.93 2.69
C TYR A 453 17.79 -1.41 3.49
N PHE A 454 18.63 -2.22 2.85
CA PHE A 454 19.87 -2.74 3.40
C PHE A 454 21.01 -2.53 2.40
N SER A 455 22.09 -1.91 2.84
CA SER A 455 23.26 -1.66 1.99
C SER A 455 24.56 -1.88 2.75
N GLN A 456 25.61 -2.16 2.01
CA GLN A 456 26.96 -2.24 2.57
C GLN A 456 27.97 -1.49 1.72
N THR A 457 28.97 -0.93 2.39
CA THR A 457 30.15 -0.33 1.78
C THR A 457 31.39 -0.93 2.40
N VAL A 458 32.29 -1.45 1.56
CA VAL A 458 33.56 -2.04 2.00
C VAL A 458 34.70 -1.08 1.71
N SER A 459 35.45 -0.72 2.75
CA SER A 459 36.64 0.11 2.66
C SER A 459 37.90 -0.68 2.99
N ASN A 460 38.88 -0.59 2.09
CA ASN A 460 40.19 -1.25 2.22
C ASN A 460 41.33 -0.21 2.25
N PRO A 461 41.54 0.51 3.37
CA PRO A 461 42.63 1.48 3.44
C PRO A 461 43.98 0.81 3.17
N ALA A 462 44.82 1.44 2.34
CA ALA A 462 46.07 0.86 1.84
C ALA A 462 47.05 0.43 2.96
N LEU A 463 47.03 1.14 4.10
CA LEU A 463 47.93 0.90 5.23
C LEU A 463 47.25 0.16 6.41
N ASP A 464 45.95 -0.09 6.35
CA ASP A 464 45.25 -0.81 7.41
C ASP A 464 45.37 -2.32 7.18
N ILE A 465 45.61 -3.05 8.27
CA ILE A 465 45.59 -4.51 8.33
C ILE A 465 44.17 -5.05 8.48
N ARG A 466 43.17 -4.16 8.59
CA ARG A 466 41.76 -4.51 8.64
C ARG A 466 41.02 -3.99 7.42
N THR A 467 40.04 -4.76 7.01
CA THR A 467 38.99 -4.31 6.10
C THR A 467 37.84 -3.80 6.95
N MET A 468 37.34 -2.61 6.63
CA MET A 468 36.17 -2.03 7.30
C MET A 468 34.95 -2.25 6.42
N THR A 469 33.87 -2.71 7.03
CA THR A 469 32.56 -2.83 6.38
C THR A 469 31.58 -1.96 7.13
N GLU A 470 30.99 -1.01 6.41
CA GLU A 470 29.95 -0.13 6.87
C GLU A 470 28.63 -0.68 6.34
N ILE A 471 27.69 -0.95 7.23
CA ILE A 471 26.36 -1.47 6.90
C ILE A 471 25.36 -0.39 7.26
N ARG A 472 24.40 -0.17 6.37
CA ARG A 472 23.26 0.70 6.59
C ARG A 472 21.98 -0.11 6.42
N ASP A 473 21.18 -0.18 7.47
CA ASP A 473 19.92 -0.93 7.50
C ASP A 473 18.83 0.03 7.97
N TYR A 474 17.89 0.37 7.09
CA TYR A 474 16.79 1.25 7.42
C TYR A 474 15.57 0.42 7.78
N VAL A 475 15.25 0.44 9.07
CA VAL A 475 14.09 -0.23 9.64
C VAL A 475 12.93 0.74 9.57
N TYR A 476 11.88 0.36 8.85
CA TYR A 476 10.68 1.16 8.66
C TYR A 476 9.44 0.26 8.82
N ILE A 477 9.06 0.03 10.07
CA ILE A 477 7.88 -0.76 10.44
C ILE A 477 6.78 0.08 11.09
N ALA A 478 7.06 1.35 11.39
CA ALA A 478 6.11 2.24 12.06
C ALA A 478 4.73 2.35 11.38
N PRO A 479 4.61 2.36 10.04
CA PRO A 479 3.29 2.41 9.40
C PRO A 479 2.45 1.15 9.65
N LEU A 480 3.08 0.04 10.02
CA LEU A 480 2.41 -1.22 10.34
C LEU A 480 2.01 -1.30 11.82
N LEU A 481 2.61 -0.46 12.67
CA LEU A 481 2.30 -0.42 14.09
C LEU A 481 1.05 0.42 14.31
N THR A 482 -0.03 -0.26 14.67
CA THR A 482 -1.29 0.30 15.10
C THR A 482 -1.15 1.07 16.43
N GLU A 483 -2.17 1.83 16.84
CA GLU A 483 -2.10 2.61 18.09
C GLU A 483 -1.82 1.73 19.33
N MET A 484 -2.31 0.47 19.37
CA MET A 484 -1.98 -0.46 20.47
C MET A 484 -0.49 -0.82 20.50
N ASN A 485 0.15 -0.91 19.34
CA ASN A 485 1.51 -1.41 19.17
C ASN A 485 2.55 -0.30 18.90
N LYS A 486 2.14 0.97 18.89
CA LYS A 486 2.96 2.11 18.48
C LYS A 486 4.18 2.38 19.37
N GLU A 487 4.06 2.11 20.66
CA GLU A 487 5.10 2.42 21.67
C GLU A 487 5.96 1.20 22.06
N ILE A 488 5.79 0.06 21.38
CA ILE A 488 6.53 -1.15 21.73
C ILE A 488 8.05 -0.95 21.53
N PRO A 489 8.90 -1.48 22.42
CA PRO A 489 10.34 -1.45 22.24
C PRO A 489 10.76 -2.35 21.07
N VAL A 490 11.54 -1.77 20.16
CA VAL A 490 12.16 -2.49 19.04
C VAL A 490 13.66 -2.59 19.29
N TYR A 491 14.19 -3.80 19.43
CA TYR A 491 15.61 -4.02 19.69
C TYR A 491 16.32 -4.43 18.41
N TYR A 492 17.50 -3.85 18.17
CA TYR A 492 18.35 -4.23 17.05
C TYR A 492 19.71 -4.68 17.57
N THR A 493 20.03 -5.95 17.38
CA THR A 493 21.25 -6.59 17.87
C THR A 493 22.13 -7.03 16.70
N VAL A 494 23.42 -6.71 16.77
CA VAL A 494 24.42 -7.19 15.81
C VAL A 494 25.33 -8.19 16.51
N LEU A 495 25.34 -9.42 16.00
CA LEU A 495 26.21 -10.49 16.51
C LEU A 495 27.63 -10.37 15.93
N PRO A 496 28.68 -10.58 16.75
CA PRO A 496 30.01 -10.80 16.23
C PRO A 496 30.12 -12.20 15.61
N SER A 497 31.18 -12.43 14.85
CA SER A 497 31.62 -13.78 14.47
C SER A 497 33.13 -13.93 14.70
N ASP A 498 33.64 -15.15 14.53
CA ASP A 498 35.08 -15.42 14.61
C ASP A 498 35.91 -14.54 13.64
N ASP A 499 35.33 -14.21 12.49
CA ASP A 499 35.97 -13.42 11.43
C ASP A 499 35.65 -11.92 11.52
N TYR A 500 34.48 -11.55 12.06
CA TYR A 500 33.95 -10.19 12.05
C TYR A 500 33.79 -9.63 13.47
N LYS A 501 34.49 -8.53 13.76
CA LYS A 501 34.27 -7.77 14.99
C LYS A 501 33.34 -6.58 14.75
N VAL A 502 32.30 -6.45 15.57
CA VAL A 502 31.48 -5.23 15.65
C VAL A 502 32.25 -4.14 16.39
N ASN A 503 32.48 -3.01 15.73
CA ASN A 503 33.23 -1.88 16.31
C ASN A 503 32.30 -0.77 16.76
N TYR A 504 31.20 -0.56 16.04
CA TYR A 504 30.28 0.55 16.26
C TYR A 504 28.88 0.17 15.79
N LEU A 505 27.87 0.61 16.53
CA LEU A 505 26.45 0.50 16.21
C LEU A 505 25.77 1.78 16.70
N THR A 506 24.95 2.39 15.85
CA THR A 506 24.08 3.53 16.18
C THR A 506 22.85 3.50 15.29
N GLY A 507 21.79 4.20 15.67
CA GLY A 507 20.65 4.47 14.82
C GLY A 507 20.22 5.93 14.93
N THR A 508 19.44 6.42 13.97
CA THR A 508 18.68 7.67 14.16
C THR A 508 17.58 7.43 15.17
N ASP A 509 17.34 8.40 16.06
CA ASP A 509 16.32 8.35 17.11
C ASP A 509 16.36 7.08 17.99
N SER A 510 17.52 6.43 18.07
CA SER A 510 17.74 5.24 18.88
C SER A 510 18.35 5.57 20.24
N GLY A 511 18.23 4.62 21.18
CA GLY A 511 19.03 4.61 22.38
C GLY A 511 20.53 4.42 22.09
N ASN A 512 21.37 4.66 23.11
CA ASN A 512 22.80 4.37 23.03
C ASN A 512 23.05 2.87 22.88
N ALA A 513 24.05 2.49 22.09
CA ALA A 513 24.43 1.09 21.93
C ALA A 513 24.96 0.51 23.24
N VAL A 514 24.36 -0.60 23.67
CA VAL A 514 24.79 -1.42 24.79
C VAL A 514 25.65 -2.54 24.23
N LYS A 515 26.85 -2.72 24.79
CA LYS A 515 27.72 -3.83 24.44
C LYS A 515 27.56 -4.96 25.44
N ASN A 516 27.22 -6.14 24.94
CA ASN A 516 26.98 -7.32 25.76
C ASN A 516 28.29 -8.11 26.02
N GLU A 517 28.25 -9.03 26.99
CA GLU A 517 29.43 -9.82 27.41
C GLU A 517 29.96 -10.72 26.28
N ASP A 518 29.08 -11.19 25.41
CA ASP A 518 29.40 -12.01 24.23
C ASP A 518 30.02 -11.20 23.07
N GLY A 519 30.14 -9.87 23.23
CA GLY A 519 30.69 -8.97 22.23
C GLY A 519 29.68 -8.46 21.20
N SER A 520 28.42 -8.86 21.28
CA SER A 520 27.32 -8.26 20.51
C SER A 520 27.04 -6.82 20.96
N MET A 521 26.42 -6.06 20.07
CA MET A 521 25.96 -4.70 20.38
C MET A 521 24.47 -4.60 20.07
N THR A 522 23.72 -3.98 20.97
CA THR A 522 22.27 -3.80 20.85
C THR A 522 21.92 -2.33 20.99
N ILE A 523 21.00 -1.84 20.17
CA ILE A 523 20.33 -0.55 20.34
C ILE A 523 18.82 -0.77 20.45
N THR A 524 18.13 0.19 21.07
CA THR A 524 16.67 0.24 21.09
C THR A 524 16.22 1.34 20.12
N ILE A 525 15.44 0.95 19.13
CA ILE A 525 14.79 1.83 18.15
C ILE A 525 13.50 2.39 18.79
N LYS A 526 13.24 3.68 18.59
CA LYS A 526 11.99 4.31 18.99
C LYS A 526 11.03 4.38 17.79
N ASN A 527 9.75 4.20 18.06
CA ASN A 527 8.65 4.38 17.09
C ASN A 527 8.79 3.54 15.81
N GLY A 528 9.54 2.43 15.81
CA GLY A 528 9.65 1.55 14.65
C GLY A 528 10.32 2.15 13.40
N ILE A 529 11.03 3.27 13.51
CA ILE A 529 11.80 3.90 12.42
C ILE A 529 13.23 4.16 12.87
N SER A 530 14.22 3.66 12.14
CA SER A 530 15.61 4.04 12.37
C SER A 530 16.52 3.72 11.19
N ASP A 531 17.43 4.63 10.90
CA ASP A 531 18.56 4.41 10.01
C ASP A 531 19.73 3.84 10.82
N ILE A 532 19.88 2.52 10.78
CA ILE A 532 20.87 1.79 11.55
C ILE A 532 22.20 1.81 10.81
N TYR A 533 23.25 2.23 11.52
CA TYR A 533 24.61 2.27 11.01
C TYR A 533 25.52 1.37 11.84
N VAL A 534 26.13 0.38 11.17
CA VAL A 534 27.01 -0.61 11.78
C VAL A 534 28.39 -0.54 11.14
N VAL A 535 29.44 -0.52 11.95
CA VAL A 535 30.82 -0.66 11.47
C VAL A 535 31.41 -1.96 11.99
N GLN A 536 31.77 -2.84 11.06
CA GLN A 536 32.45 -4.10 11.34
C GLN A 536 33.88 -4.08 10.78
N SER A 537 34.77 -4.89 11.35
CA SER A 537 36.13 -5.08 10.82
C SER A 537 36.53 -6.53 10.75
N THR A 538 37.19 -6.91 9.64
CA THR A 538 37.87 -8.20 9.49
C THR A 538 39.38 -8.04 9.42
N PRO A 539 40.17 -8.99 9.95
CA PRO A 539 41.62 -8.99 9.77
C PRO A 539 42.00 -9.45 8.35
N HIS A 540 42.82 -8.66 7.67
CA HIS A 540 43.34 -8.99 6.35
C HIS A 540 44.59 -9.88 6.48
N VAL A 541 44.39 -11.20 6.55
CA VAL A 541 45.46 -12.20 6.77
C VAL A 541 46.63 -12.04 5.78
N GLY A 542 46.35 -11.77 4.50
CA GLY A 542 47.38 -11.52 3.48
C GLY A 542 48.30 -10.34 3.80
N LYS A 543 47.75 -9.20 4.25
CA LYS A 543 48.55 -8.03 4.65
C LYS A 543 49.35 -8.33 5.92
N ILE A 544 48.78 -9.05 6.87
CA ILE A 544 49.47 -9.48 8.10
C ILE A 544 50.71 -10.32 7.74
N ILE A 545 50.57 -11.29 6.83
CA ILE A 545 51.70 -12.12 6.35
C ILE A 545 52.75 -11.25 5.67
N ILE A 546 52.37 -10.33 4.78
CA ILE A 546 53.31 -9.40 4.11
C ILE A 546 54.09 -8.59 5.14
N TYR A 547 53.43 -8.02 6.16
CA TYR A 547 54.10 -7.26 7.21
C TYR A 547 55.06 -8.14 8.03
N ILE A 548 54.70 -9.40 8.31
CA ILE A 548 55.59 -10.36 8.98
C ILE A 548 56.82 -10.64 8.11
N VAL A 549 56.65 -10.90 6.82
CA VAL A 549 57.76 -11.17 5.88
C VAL A 549 58.68 -9.96 5.76
N ILE A 550 58.13 -8.75 5.60
CA ILE A 550 58.91 -7.50 5.55
C ILE A 550 59.71 -7.31 6.85
N SER A 551 59.10 -7.55 8.02
CA SER A 551 59.77 -7.46 9.31
C SER A 551 60.94 -8.43 9.44
N VAL A 552 60.76 -9.68 8.98
CA VAL A 552 61.83 -10.69 8.95
C VAL A 552 62.97 -10.26 8.01
N LEU A 553 62.66 -9.75 6.82
CA LEU A 553 63.67 -9.28 5.85
C LEU A 553 64.47 -8.08 6.38
N ILE A 554 63.81 -7.11 7.01
CA ILE A 554 64.50 -5.95 7.64
C ILE A 554 65.44 -6.43 8.74
N THR A 555 64.99 -7.37 9.57
CA THR A 555 65.79 -7.93 10.67
C THR A 555 67.00 -8.69 10.11
N ALA A 556 66.82 -9.50 9.07
CA ALA A 556 67.90 -10.22 8.41
C ALA A 556 68.93 -9.27 7.75
N ALA A 557 68.46 -8.21 7.10
CA ALA A 557 69.33 -7.18 6.51
C ALA A 557 70.14 -6.44 7.59
N ALA A 558 69.52 -6.08 8.72
CA ALA A 558 70.20 -5.45 9.86
C ALA A 558 71.29 -6.38 10.43
N LEU A 559 70.98 -7.67 10.61
CA LEU A 559 71.95 -8.68 11.07
C LEU A 559 73.09 -8.88 10.06
N TYR A 560 72.80 -8.87 8.76
CA TYR A 560 73.83 -8.95 7.72
C TYR A 560 74.76 -7.73 7.73
N ILE A 561 74.22 -6.52 7.88
CA ILE A 561 75.02 -5.29 8.00
C ILE A 561 75.90 -5.33 9.26
N LEU A 562 75.33 -5.72 10.40
CA LEU A 562 76.07 -5.90 11.65
C LEU A 562 77.20 -6.93 11.50
N ARG A 563 76.91 -8.07 10.86
CA ARG A 563 77.92 -9.09 10.52
C ARG A 563 79.02 -8.51 9.63
N LYS A 564 78.68 -7.78 8.58
CA LYS A 564 79.65 -7.18 7.65
C LYS A 564 80.53 -6.13 8.34
N LEU A 565 79.96 -5.31 9.23
CA LEU A 565 80.69 -4.36 10.08
C LEU A 565 81.63 -5.08 11.06
N TYR A 566 81.16 -6.16 11.69
CA TYR A 566 81.98 -7.00 12.55
C TYR A 566 83.20 -7.58 11.81
N TYR A 567 82.98 -8.17 10.62
CA TYR A 567 84.08 -8.71 9.81
C TYR A 567 85.01 -7.61 9.27
N LYS A 568 84.50 -6.43 8.92
CA LYS A 568 85.33 -5.27 8.51
C LYS A 568 86.24 -4.81 9.65
N ASN A 569 85.72 -4.70 10.88
CA ASN A 569 86.52 -4.37 12.07
C ASN A 569 87.58 -5.43 12.36
N LYS A 570 87.23 -6.72 12.27
CA LYS A 570 88.19 -7.82 12.46
C LYS A 570 89.29 -7.83 11.38
N ARG A 571 88.96 -7.46 10.13
CA ARG A 571 89.94 -7.32 9.04
C ARG A 571 90.88 -6.13 9.25
N LEU A 572 90.37 -5.03 9.83
CA LEU A 572 91.19 -3.87 10.22
C LEU A 572 92.13 -4.21 11.39
N GLU A 573 91.71 -5.02 12.35
CA GLU A 573 92.61 -5.54 13.41
C GLU A 573 93.72 -6.44 12.85
N ILE A 574 93.42 -7.29 11.86
CA ILE A 574 94.42 -8.16 11.21
C ILE A 574 95.38 -7.33 10.34
N LEU A 575 94.89 -6.30 9.65
CA LEU A 575 95.72 -5.35 8.91
C LEU A 575 96.60 -4.49 9.83
N ALA A 576 96.12 -4.12 11.01
CA ALA A 576 96.92 -3.45 12.04
C ALA A 576 98.01 -4.37 12.60
N LYS A 577 97.76 -5.67 12.74
CA LYS A 577 98.79 -6.66 13.09
C LYS A 577 99.84 -6.87 12.00
N LYS A 578 99.45 -6.87 10.71
CA LYS A 578 100.38 -6.99 9.59
C LYS A 578 101.27 -5.75 9.36
N LYS A 579 100.82 -4.58 9.81
CA LYS A 579 101.61 -3.33 9.75
C LYS A 579 102.50 -3.11 10.99
N GLY A 580 102.48 -4.05 11.95
CA GLY A 580 103.28 -4.02 13.17
C GLY A 580 104.49 -4.96 13.18
N GLU A 581 104.85 -5.57 12.03
CA GLU A 581 106.06 -6.42 11.86
C GLU A 581 107.21 -5.71 11.11
N GLU A 582 107.02 -4.48 10.62
CA GLU A 582 108.10 -3.60 10.18
C GLU A 582 108.08 -2.33 11.04
N GLU A 583 109.23 -2.02 11.65
CA GLU A 583 109.52 -0.89 12.55
C GLU A 583 109.22 -1.09 14.05
N SER A 584 110.09 -1.90 14.66
CA SER A 584 110.43 -1.83 16.08
C SER A 584 111.49 -0.73 16.33
N SER A 585 111.09 0.45 16.80
CA SER A 585 111.83 1.25 17.82
C SER A 585 111.22 2.65 18.01
N GLU A 586 110.35 2.83 18.99
CA GLU A 586 110.54 3.84 20.06
C GLU A 586 109.35 3.81 21.03
N PHE A 587 109.67 3.82 22.32
CA PHE A 587 108.73 3.81 23.42
C PHE A 587 108.25 5.24 23.73
N ILE A 588 106.93 5.35 23.95
CA ILE A 588 106.17 6.33 24.75
C ILE A 588 106.00 7.74 24.19
N LYS A 589 104.76 8.03 23.79
CA LYS A 589 103.91 9.02 24.48
C LYS A 589 102.47 8.52 24.58
N LEU A 590 102.00 8.35 25.81
CA LEU A 590 100.58 8.20 26.13
C LEU A 590 99.86 9.51 25.77
N SER A 591 98.91 9.43 24.84
CA SER A 591 97.79 10.38 24.75
C SER A 591 96.58 9.70 24.11
N ASP A 592 95.42 9.88 24.75
CA ASP A 592 94.06 9.72 24.24
C ASP A 592 93.38 8.33 24.26
N LEU A 593 93.01 7.90 25.46
CA LEU A 593 91.75 7.18 25.68
C LEU A 593 90.58 8.19 25.64
N SER A 594 90.06 8.52 24.45
CA SER A 594 88.88 9.42 24.34
C SER A 594 87.79 8.98 23.34
N SER A 595 87.83 7.77 22.78
CA SER A 595 86.83 7.34 21.78
C SER A 595 85.75 6.36 22.28
N PHE A 596 85.90 5.74 23.46
CA PHE A 596 84.87 4.81 23.98
C PHE A 596 83.72 5.49 24.73
N GLN A 597 83.92 6.71 25.25
CA GLN A 597 82.85 7.50 25.91
C GLN A 597 81.99 8.33 24.94
N LYS A 598 82.39 8.49 23.66
CA LYS A 598 81.58 9.19 22.65
C LYS A 598 80.49 8.31 22.04
N GLY A 599 80.69 6.98 21.94
CA GLY A 599 79.70 6.04 21.38
C GLY A 599 78.45 5.88 22.24
N GLN A 600 78.58 5.81 23.57
CA GLN A 600 77.42 5.69 24.47
C GLN A 600 76.65 7.01 24.67
N LYS A 601 77.30 8.18 24.52
CA LYS A 601 76.63 9.49 24.58
C LYS A 601 75.80 9.77 23.31
N ILE A 602 76.21 9.28 22.15
CA ILE A 602 75.47 9.47 20.89
C ILE A 602 74.17 8.64 20.89
N LEU A 603 74.21 7.36 21.30
CA LEU A 603 73.01 6.49 21.39
C LEU A 603 71.94 7.01 22.38
N LYS A 604 72.35 7.57 23.53
CA LYS A 604 71.40 8.20 24.47
C LYS A 604 70.85 9.54 23.98
N SER A 605 71.59 10.28 23.13
CA SER A 605 71.12 11.55 22.55
C SER A 605 70.15 11.35 21.37
N THR A 606 70.32 10.28 20.58
CA THR A 606 69.45 9.95 19.43
C THR A 606 68.11 9.38 19.89
N GLY A 607 68.09 8.52 20.92
CA GLY A 607 66.83 8.03 21.52
C GLY A 607 65.97 9.13 22.18
N LYS A 608 66.61 10.18 22.74
CA LYS A 608 65.91 11.35 23.29
C LYS A 608 65.39 12.30 22.20
N LYS A 609 66.08 12.42 21.06
CA LYS A 609 65.62 13.20 19.89
C LYS A 609 64.44 12.53 19.16
N ILE A 610 64.43 11.20 19.05
CA ILE A 610 63.33 10.45 18.40
C ILE A 610 62.04 10.48 19.25
N LYS A 611 62.14 10.37 20.58
CA LYS A 611 60.97 10.56 21.48
C LYS A 611 60.42 12.00 21.47
N LYS A 612 61.29 13.02 21.32
CA LYS A 612 60.86 14.42 21.21
C LYS A 612 60.22 14.75 19.84
N GLN A 613 60.72 14.17 18.75
CA GLN A 613 60.12 14.30 17.42
C GLN A 613 58.79 13.53 17.30
N GLY A 614 58.66 12.33 17.88
CA GLY A 614 57.40 11.58 17.90
C GLY A 614 56.28 12.30 18.68
N LYS A 615 56.62 12.96 19.80
CA LYS A 615 55.65 13.74 20.58
C LYS A 615 55.26 15.04 19.85
N ALA A 616 56.21 15.75 19.25
CA ALA A 616 55.92 16.93 18.43
C ALA A 616 55.10 16.60 17.16
N PHE A 617 55.28 15.42 16.55
CA PHE A 617 54.51 14.98 15.38
C PHE A 617 53.06 14.60 15.77
N SER A 618 52.88 13.92 16.90
CA SER A 618 51.56 13.63 17.49
C SER A 618 50.79 14.90 17.84
N ASP A 619 51.43 15.86 18.49
CA ASP A 619 50.81 17.13 18.89
C ASP A 619 50.51 18.01 17.65
N SER A 620 51.34 17.96 16.60
CA SER A 620 51.05 18.65 15.33
C SER A 620 49.87 18.02 14.57
N ARG A 621 49.68 16.70 14.61
CA ARG A 621 48.52 16.02 14.00
C ARG A 621 47.23 16.32 14.76
N LYS A 622 47.26 16.33 16.09
CA LYS A 622 46.11 16.76 16.91
C LYS A 622 45.70 18.20 16.61
N LYS A 623 46.68 19.12 16.57
CA LYS A 623 46.40 20.54 16.26
C LYS A 623 45.88 20.76 14.84
N LYS A 624 46.39 20.01 13.84
CA LYS A 624 45.93 20.06 12.44
C LYS A 624 44.59 19.35 12.21
N GLN A 625 44.20 18.42 13.09
CA GLN A 625 42.89 17.77 13.09
C GLN A 625 41.85 18.67 13.77
N GLU A 626 42.19 19.35 14.86
CA GLU A 626 41.35 20.37 15.50
C GLU A 626 41.14 21.60 14.60
N GLU A 627 42.16 22.08 13.88
CA GLU A 627 42.01 23.15 12.87
C GLU A 627 41.16 22.70 11.66
N ARG A 628 41.22 21.42 11.27
CA ARG A 628 40.38 20.86 10.19
C ARG A 628 38.93 20.60 10.59
N ILE A 629 38.66 20.41 11.87
CA ILE A 629 37.29 20.31 12.40
C ILE A 629 36.70 21.73 12.48
N LYS A 630 37.42 22.68 13.09
CA LYS A 630 36.98 24.09 13.13
C LYS A 630 36.79 24.74 11.76
N LYS A 631 37.59 24.36 10.75
CA LYS A 631 37.43 24.90 9.38
C LYS A 631 36.25 24.27 8.64
N ARG A 632 35.89 23.02 8.94
CA ARG A 632 34.72 22.35 8.34
C ARG A 632 33.42 22.84 8.99
N ASP A 633 33.45 23.08 10.29
CA ASP A 633 32.31 23.68 11.00
C ASP A 633 32.07 25.14 10.57
N LEU A 634 33.11 25.86 10.11
CA LEU A 634 32.96 27.21 9.52
C LEU A 634 32.54 27.21 8.04
N GLU A 635 32.87 26.17 7.27
CA GLU A 635 32.41 26.01 5.89
C GLU A 635 30.96 25.50 5.86
N PHE A 636 30.51 24.74 6.86
CA PHE A 636 29.12 24.27 6.98
C PHE A 636 28.12 25.36 7.42
N PHE A 637 28.59 26.43 8.09
CA PHE A 637 27.74 27.56 8.50
C PHE A 637 27.66 28.69 7.45
N ASN A 638 28.40 28.59 6.34
CA ASN A 638 28.43 29.61 5.28
C ASN A 638 27.77 29.16 3.96
N ASP A 639 27.26 27.93 3.87
CA ASP A 639 26.55 27.39 2.69
C ASP A 639 25.01 27.35 2.89
N GLU A 640 24.46 28.03 3.91
CA GLU A 640 23.01 28.05 4.20
C GLU A 640 22.42 29.48 4.28
N LEU A 641 22.97 30.41 3.50
CA LEU A 641 22.41 31.74 3.29
C LEU A 641 22.64 32.14 1.83
N TYR A 642 21.77 31.70 0.93
CA TYR A 642 21.34 32.36 -0.32
C TYR A 642 20.49 31.37 -1.15
N ASP A 643 19.16 31.52 -1.06
CA ASP A 643 18.21 31.53 -2.18
C ASP A 643 16.78 31.62 -1.62
N ASP A 644 16.43 32.83 -1.18
CA ASP A 644 15.05 33.34 -1.31
C ASP A 644 14.93 33.87 -2.75
N ASP A 645 14.07 33.26 -3.57
CA ASP A 645 13.17 33.92 -4.54
C ASP A 645 12.65 32.92 -5.61
N LEU A 646 11.37 33.08 -5.95
CA LEU A 646 10.55 32.53 -7.06
C LEU A 646 9.59 31.40 -6.67
N ASP A 647 8.31 31.69 -6.37
CA ASP A 647 7.18 32.09 -7.25
C ASP A 647 6.55 30.91 -8.02
N ASP A 648 5.22 30.79 -7.85
CA ASP A 648 4.19 30.15 -8.69
C ASP A 648 4.33 28.67 -9.11
N PHE A 649 3.57 27.78 -8.44
CA PHE A 649 2.43 26.98 -8.96
C PHE A 649 1.91 25.97 -7.91
#